data_AF-A0A6P0YFZ3-F1
#
_entry.id   AF-A0A6P0YFZ3-F1
#
_cell.length_a   1.000
_cell.length_b   1.000
_cell.length_c   1.000
_cell.angle_alpha   90.00
_cell.angle_beta   90.00
_cell.angle_gamma   90.00
#
_symmetry.space_group_name_H-M   'P 1'
#
loop_
_entity.id
_entity.type
_entity.pdbx_description
1 polymer ?
#
loop_
_entity_poly.entity_id
_entity_poly.type
_entity_poly.pdbx_seq_one_letter_code
_entity_poly.pdbx_strand_id
1 'polypeptide(L)'
;MIFTRKDDTNFTTTVREITAPKKTKQTLVIIDRRVDNYQQLVSGTYPETKVVVLDVRKDGIEQITGALSDELATSLHVVCHGADGILYLGKTPVSQENIYQYRGLLQEWAVEEILLYGCNVGGDRQFLNSLHELTGANIAASAHRVGNIAKGGSWQLEIQIGQVNYGLAFLPEVIQEYSGVFAVSFSEPTNFAVGDNPLSIAVGEFNGDGNLDLATANVLSDDVSVLLGNGDGSFAAATNFAVGDNPLSIAVGEFNGDGNLDLATANYISLSGSVSVISVLLGNGDGSFAAPTNFELGDELRSITVGEFNGDDNLDLAVANYFFADVSVLLGNGDGSFTAPTNFEVGDFPLSIAVGEFNGDDNLDLAVANYFFADVSVLLGNGDGSFTAPTNFEVGDFPLSIAVGEFNGDGNLDLAVTNEFDVSVLLGNGDGSFAARTNFETGYDPTSIAVGEFNRDGNLDLATTHGFSNDVSVLLGNGDGSFANPTTFATGGYPGSIAVGEFNGDDYLDLVMTNSHDVVSILLNTTGPPGTPEDDNLSGTSRNELIDGLAGNDTIDGAGGNDTLLGNTDNDSLIGGAGDDQLDGGSGIDMMIGGPGNDYYVVDNSEDTVTELADAGNDTVNSSITYTLGDNLENLNLTGNDAINGTGNSLDNTITDNIANNRVNGNDGNDILKAGGGDDTVNGGSGADQIIGGRGNDLLRGNDGNDTLEGRPGFDILLGGNGDDILTGGIGRDRLNGGAGNDTLTGGASIDRFIFNTNQEFETPTIGIDTITDFDVQRDLILLDKKTFTALESDAGEGFSVETDFAIVESDDAVATNGAFIVYNSASGALFYNPNGSESGLGDGAQFAVLNNDASLEANNFQIR
;
A
#
# COMPACT_ATOMS: atom_id res chain seq x y z
N MET A 1 32.20 24.80 46.71
CA MET A 1 33.59 24.37 47.01
C MET A 1 33.76 24.23 48.51
N ILE A 2 34.38 23.14 48.96
CA ILE A 2 34.79 22.97 50.37
C ILE A 2 36.32 22.93 50.38
N PHE A 3 36.96 23.72 51.23
CA PHE A 3 38.41 23.72 51.38
C PHE A 3 38.77 22.96 52.66
N THR A 4 39.57 21.91 52.54
CA THR A 4 40.07 21.14 53.69
C THR A 4 41.58 21.27 53.75
N ARG A 5 42.08 21.82 54.85
CA ARG A 5 43.52 22.02 55.09
C ARG A 5 44.13 20.70 55.57
N LYS A 6 45.13 20.19 54.86
CA LYS A 6 45.87 18.99 55.28
C LYS A 6 47.19 19.37 55.97
N ASP A 7 47.92 20.39 55.51
CA ASP A 7 49.19 20.85 56.09
C ASP A 7 49.60 22.25 55.56
N ASP A 8 50.56 22.92 56.22
CA ASP A 8 50.92 24.35 56.07
C ASP A 8 51.53 24.81 54.74
N THR A 9 51.58 23.95 53.71
CA THR A 9 52.07 24.36 52.38
C THR A 9 51.27 23.84 51.19
N ASN A 10 50.19 23.05 51.36
CA ASN A 10 49.39 22.56 50.23
C ASN A 10 47.88 22.55 50.52
N PHE A 11 47.12 23.29 49.71
CA PHE A 11 45.66 23.18 49.62
C PHE A 11 45.30 22.20 48.49
N THR A 12 44.39 21.26 48.76
CA THR A 12 43.77 20.45 47.71
C THR A 12 42.33 20.94 47.49
N THR A 13 42.03 21.36 46.27
CA THR A 13 40.69 21.76 45.84
C THR A 13 39.96 20.55 45.29
N THR A 14 38.84 20.18 45.88
CA THR A 14 37.90 19.22 45.27
C THR A 14 36.71 19.99 44.74
N VAL A 15 36.56 20.02 43.42
CA VAL A 15 35.36 20.52 42.74
C VAL A 15 34.41 19.35 42.63
N ARG A 16 33.32 19.38 43.41
CA ARG A 16 32.13 18.59 43.08
C ARG A 16 31.31 19.45 42.12
N GLU A 17 31.24 19.06 40.86
CA GLU A 17 30.19 19.55 39.96
C GLU A 17 28.85 19.12 40.56
N ILE A 18 28.03 20.10 40.93
CA ILE A 18 26.59 19.91 41.01
C ILE A 18 26.10 20.36 39.64
N THR A 19 26.04 19.43 38.70
CA THR A 19 25.39 19.65 37.42
C THR A 19 23.90 19.78 37.73
N ALA A 20 23.37 21.01 37.69
CA ALA A 20 21.93 21.17 37.48
C ALA A 20 21.60 20.52 36.13
N PRO A 21 20.47 19.80 35.98
CA PRO A 21 20.13 19.23 34.68
C PRO A 21 20.10 20.36 33.65
N LYS A 22 20.88 20.21 32.57
CA LYS A 22 20.72 21.03 31.38
C LYS A 22 19.31 20.77 30.88
N LYS A 23 18.39 21.73 30.99
CA LYS A 23 17.13 21.69 30.25
C LYS A 23 17.49 21.66 28.75
N THR A 24 17.18 20.56 28.08
CA THR A 24 17.24 20.45 26.62
C THR A 24 16.13 21.32 26.03
N LYS A 25 16.39 21.97 24.89
CA LYS A 25 15.38 22.72 24.13
C LYS A 25 14.27 21.74 23.72
N GLN A 26 13.00 22.11 23.86
CA GLN A 26 11.84 21.26 23.55
C GLN A 26 10.86 21.99 22.62
N THR A 27 10.12 21.21 21.82
CA THR A 27 8.96 21.67 21.04
C THR A 27 7.70 21.55 21.90
N LEU A 28 6.90 22.61 21.95
CA LEU A 28 5.58 22.58 22.58
C LEU A 28 4.51 22.57 21.48
N VAL A 29 3.70 21.52 21.45
CA VAL A 29 2.55 21.39 20.57
C VAL A 29 1.29 21.75 21.34
N ILE A 30 0.50 22.67 20.78
CA ILE A 30 -0.82 23.05 21.25
C ILE A 30 -1.84 22.52 20.25
N ILE A 31 -2.85 21.80 20.72
CA ILE A 31 -3.93 21.33 19.87
C ILE A 31 -5.25 21.89 20.40
N ASP A 32 -6.00 22.60 19.56
CA ASP A 32 -7.36 22.97 19.88
C ASP A 32 -8.25 21.73 19.86
N ARG A 33 -9.00 21.47 20.94
CA ARG A 33 -9.82 20.24 21.07
C ARG A 33 -10.97 20.12 20.06
N ARG A 34 -11.24 21.17 19.29
CA ARG A 34 -12.21 21.13 18.19
C ARG A 34 -11.61 20.60 16.88
N VAL A 35 -10.30 20.39 16.84
CA VAL A 35 -9.66 19.61 15.77
C VAL A 35 -10.13 18.16 15.95
N ASP A 36 -10.78 17.61 14.93
CA ASP A 36 -11.25 16.24 14.95
C ASP A 36 -10.07 15.27 14.95
N ASN A 37 -10.28 14.12 15.61
CA ASN A 37 -9.26 13.11 15.91
C ASN A 37 -7.98 13.64 16.61
N TYR A 38 -8.06 14.74 17.37
CA TYR A 38 -6.88 15.31 18.07
C TYR A 38 -6.12 14.31 18.96
N GLN A 39 -6.75 13.23 19.41
CA GLN A 39 -6.13 12.17 20.21
C GLN A 39 -5.00 11.49 19.46
N GLN A 40 -5.18 11.28 18.15
CA GLN A 40 -4.16 10.68 17.31
C GLN A 40 -3.02 11.65 17.03
N LEU A 41 -3.29 12.95 16.88
CA LEU A 41 -2.25 13.98 16.87
C LEU A 41 -1.45 14.01 18.17
N VAL A 42 -2.07 13.73 19.31
CA VAL A 42 -1.36 13.61 20.61
C VAL A 42 -0.43 12.39 20.61
N SER A 43 -0.92 11.21 20.19
CA SER A 43 -0.10 9.98 20.13
C SER A 43 0.94 10.00 19.01
N GLY A 44 0.70 10.79 17.97
CA GLY A 44 1.51 10.94 16.77
C GLY A 44 2.64 11.96 16.87
N THR A 45 2.89 12.52 18.07
CA THR A 45 4.04 13.42 18.27
C THR A 45 5.32 12.65 18.60
N TYR A 46 6.47 13.21 18.22
CA TYR A 46 7.76 12.63 18.63
C TYR A 46 7.88 12.57 20.17
N PRO A 47 8.52 11.54 20.76
CA PRO A 47 8.56 11.30 22.21
C PRO A 47 9.08 12.46 23.07
N GLU A 48 9.89 13.35 22.51
CA GLU A 48 10.46 14.53 23.15
C GLU A 48 9.55 15.78 23.11
N THR A 49 8.43 15.70 22.39
CA THR A 49 7.46 16.77 22.22
C THR A 49 6.49 16.80 23.40
N LYS A 50 6.24 17.99 23.94
CA LYS A 50 5.18 18.16 24.94
C LYS A 50 3.91 18.60 24.23
N VAL A 51 2.80 17.92 24.49
CA VAL A 51 1.49 18.25 23.91
C VAL A 51 0.57 18.83 24.99
N VAL A 52 -0.14 19.92 24.66
CA VAL A 52 -1.20 20.51 25.48
C VAL A 52 -2.46 20.68 24.64
N VAL A 53 -3.53 20.01 25.06
CA VAL A 53 -4.84 20.14 24.44
C VAL A 53 -5.62 21.27 25.12
N LEU A 54 -6.07 22.25 24.34
CA LEU A 54 -6.81 23.41 24.87
C LEU A 54 -8.23 23.03 25.30
N ASP A 55 -8.65 23.47 26.49
CA ASP A 55 -10.07 23.43 26.85
C ASP A 55 -10.80 24.54 26.09
N VAL A 56 -11.70 24.14 25.20
CA VAL A 56 -12.47 25.03 24.30
C VAL A 56 -13.36 26.03 25.03
N ARG A 57 -13.60 25.83 26.33
CA ARG A 57 -14.41 26.74 27.18
C ARG A 57 -13.56 27.76 27.94
N LYS A 58 -12.23 27.70 27.83
CA LYS A 58 -11.28 28.58 28.52
C LYS A 58 -10.52 29.43 27.52
N ASP A 59 -9.94 30.51 28.02
CA ASP A 59 -9.16 31.43 27.19
C ASP A 59 -7.91 30.71 26.67
N GLY A 60 -7.74 30.64 25.35
CA GLY A 60 -6.62 29.91 24.75
C GLY A 60 -5.28 30.61 24.94
N ILE A 61 -5.26 31.95 24.90
CA ILE A 61 -4.03 32.71 25.09
C ILE A 61 -3.51 32.51 26.53
N GLU A 62 -4.39 32.56 27.53
CA GLU A 62 -3.99 32.28 28.92
C GLU A 62 -3.50 30.84 29.13
N GLN A 63 -4.13 29.86 28.46
CA GLN A 63 -3.71 28.45 28.54
C GLN A 63 -2.31 28.25 27.94
N ILE A 64 -2.04 28.83 26.77
CA ILE A 64 -0.74 28.76 26.10
C ILE A 64 0.32 29.50 26.91
N THR A 65 0.04 30.72 27.39
CA THR A 65 0.97 31.45 28.27
C THR A 65 1.30 30.64 29.52
N GLY A 66 0.31 30.00 30.14
CA GLY A 66 0.51 29.10 31.28
C GLY A 66 1.43 27.93 30.94
N ALA A 67 1.18 27.23 29.84
CA ALA A 67 1.99 26.09 29.38
C ALA A 67 3.45 26.49 29.10
N LEU A 68 3.67 27.65 28.47
CA LEU A 68 4.99 28.21 28.20
C LEU A 68 5.70 28.68 29.47
N SER A 69 4.96 29.12 30.51
CA SER A 69 5.56 29.54 31.78
C SER A 69 6.15 28.37 32.59
N ASP A 70 5.60 27.17 32.39
CA ASP A 70 6.05 25.95 33.07
C ASP A 70 7.22 25.26 32.35
N GLU A 71 7.52 25.65 31.10
CA GLU A 71 8.49 24.97 30.22
C GLU A 71 9.55 25.89 29.61
N LEU A 72 10.61 25.31 29.06
CA LEU A 72 11.55 26.03 28.18
C LEU A 72 11.38 25.52 26.75
N ALA A 73 10.35 26.03 26.05
CA ALA A 73 10.12 25.73 24.65
C ALA A 73 10.92 26.68 23.74
N THR A 74 11.43 26.17 22.63
CA THR A 74 12.05 27.02 21.57
C THR A 74 11.13 27.20 20.37
N SER A 75 10.27 26.24 20.09
CA SER A 75 9.26 26.29 19.04
C SER A 75 7.88 26.01 19.65
N LEU A 76 6.88 26.74 19.15
CA LEU A 76 5.48 26.57 19.49
C LEU A 76 4.73 26.14 18.23
N HIS A 77 4.21 24.93 18.23
CA HIS A 77 3.37 24.43 17.16
C HIS A 77 1.93 24.53 17.63
N VAL A 78 1.04 25.09 16.81
CA VAL A 78 -0.38 25.22 17.12
C VAL A 78 -1.15 24.57 16.00
N VAL A 79 -1.94 23.56 16.34
CA VAL A 79 -2.93 22.94 15.45
C VAL A 79 -4.30 23.43 15.88
N CYS A 80 -5.01 24.09 14.97
CA CYS A 80 -6.32 24.63 15.25
C CYS A 80 -7.17 24.68 13.99
N HIS A 81 -8.49 24.83 14.13
CA HIS A 81 -9.36 25.19 13.02
C HIS A 81 -9.64 26.70 13.10
N GLY A 82 -9.57 27.39 11.96
CA GLY A 82 -9.82 28.81 11.90
C GLY A 82 -10.58 29.24 10.64
N ALA A 83 -11.15 30.44 10.73
CA ALA A 83 -11.68 31.14 9.57
C ALA A 83 -10.64 32.16 9.11
N ASP A 84 -10.63 32.51 7.83
CA ASP A 84 -9.67 33.41 7.21
C ASP A 84 -9.41 34.66 8.08
N GLY A 85 -8.16 34.81 8.53
CA GLY A 85 -7.72 35.96 9.34
C GLY A 85 -8.17 35.95 10.82
N ILE A 86 -8.75 34.86 11.31
CA ILE A 86 -9.15 34.67 12.72
C ILE A 86 -8.55 33.37 13.28
N LEU A 87 -7.55 33.52 14.14
CA LEU A 87 -6.96 32.43 14.92
C LEU A 87 -7.85 32.08 16.11
N TYR A 88 -8.43 30.88 16.13
CA TYR A 88 -9.23 30.42 17.27
C TYR A 88 -8.40 29.57 18.23
N LEU A 89 -8.27 30.04 19.48
CA LEU A 89 -7.55 29.32 20.54
C LEU A 89 -8.49 29.14 21.74
N GLY A 90 -8.98 27.91 21.94
CA GLY A 90 -10.04 27.65 22.91
C GLY A 90 -11.26 28.53 22.63
N LYS A 91 -11.72 29.30 23.61
CA LYS A 91 -12.83 30.26 23.39
C LYS A 91 -12.41 31.60 22.80
N THR A 92 -11.12 31.82 22.53
CA THR A 92 -10.55 33.13 22.22
C THR A 92 -10.33 33.28 20.71
N PRO A 93 -11.17 34.05 20.00
CA PRO A 93 -10.89 34.44 18.62
C PRO A 93 -9.88 35.59 18.62
N VAL A 94 -8.77 35.42 17.91
CA VAL A 94 -7.72 36.42 17.76
C VAL A 94 -7.63 36.82 16.29
N SER A 95 -7.80 38.10 16.01
CA SER A 95 -7.75 38.67 14.65
C SER A 95 -6.98 39.97 14.66
N GLN A 96 -6.72 40.54 13.48
CA GLN A 96 -6.03 41.81 13.37
C GLN A 96 -6.70 42.96 14.16
N GLU A 97 -8.03 42.91 14.33
CA GLU A 97 -8.79 43.93 15.06
C GLU A 97 -8.54 43.91 16.58
N ASN A 98 -8.20 42.74 17.14
CA ASN A 98 -8.17 42.55 18.60
C ASN A 98 -6.83 42.06 19.14
N ILE A 99 -5.86 41.67 18.30
CA ILE A 99 -4.59 41.06 18.72
C ILE A 99 -3.83 41.92 19.75
N TYR A 100 -3.84 43.25 19.61
CA TYR A 100 -3.18 44.17 20.54
C TYR A 100 -3.79 44.22 21.95
N GLN A 101 -5.01 43.71 22.15
CA GLN A 101 -5.60 43.56 23.48
C GLN A 101 -4.84 42.53 24.32
N TYR A 102 -4.19 41.55 23.67
CA TYR A 102 -3.43 40.47 24.29
C TYR A 102 -1.94 40.76 24.41
N ARG A 103 -1.48 41.98 24.10
CA ARG A 103 -0.06 42.37 24.08
C ARG A 103 0.73 41.90 25.31
N GLY A 104 0.16 42.05 26.50
CA GLY A 104 0.83 41.65 27.74
C GLY A 104 1.15 40.15 27.79
N LEU A 105 0.22 39.30 27.36
CA LEU A 105 0.36 37.84 27.39
C LEU A 105 1.20 37.31 26.22
N LEU A 106 1.02 37.86 25.01
CA LEU A 106 1.78 37.46 23.82
C LEU A 106 3.28 37.78 23.97
N GLN A 107 3.63 38.88 24.65
CA GLN A 107 5.01 39.24 24.94
C GLN A 107 5.70 38.27 25.93
N GLU A 108 4.94 37.42 26.62
CA GLU A 108 5.49 36.42 27.54
C GLU A 108 5.85 35.10 26.84
N TRP A 109 5.43 34.88 25.59
CA TRP A 109 5.56 33.57 24.92
C TRP A 109 7.00 33.16 24.62
N ALA A 110 7.96 34.08 24.56
CA ALA A 110 9.41 33.84 24.62
C ALA A 110 9.97 32.64 23.80
N VAL A 111 9.35 32.30 22.67
CA VAL A 111 9.77 31.26 21.72
C VAL A 111 10.52 31.87 20.53
N GLU A 112 11.35 31.06 19.87
CA GLU A 112 12.09 31.47 18.67
C GLU A 112 11.19 31.43 17.42
N GLU A 113 10.25 30.46 17.35
CA GLU A 113 9.31 30.31 16.23
C GLU A 113 7.92 29.82 16.65
N ILE A 114 6.91 30.17 15.86
CA ILE A 114 5.51 29.75 15.99
C ILE A 114 5.04 29.21 14.64
N LEU A 115 4.56 27.96 14.65
CA LEU A 115 4.01 27.28 13.47
C LEU A 115 2.50 27.08 13.66
N LEU A 116 1.68 27.52 12.71
CA LEU A 116 0.22 27.50 12.79
C LEU A 116 -0.37 26.58 11.71
N TYR A 117 -0.64 25.33 12.09
CA TYR A 117 -1.18 24.27 11.21
C TYR A 117 -2.70 24.33 11.14
N GLY A 118 -3.21 24.34 9.90
CA GLY A 118 -4.56 24.66 9.39
C GLY A 118 -5.48 25.57 10.20
N CYS A 119 -4.85 26.49 10.93
CA CYS A 119 -5.46 27.65 11.54
C CYS A 119 -5.98 28.68 10.52
N ASN A 120 -5.61 28.56 9.23
CA ASN A 120 -6.13 29.37 8.13
C ASN A 120 -6.00 30.89 8.37
N VAL A 121 -4.78 31.32 8.71
CA VAL A 121 -4.43 32.72 8.99
C VAL A 121 -3.33 33.27 8.08
N GLY A 122 -2.76 32.42 7.21
CA GLY A 122 -1.74 32.76 6.23
C GLY A 122 -2.16 33.90 5.28
N GLY A 123 -3.43 33.92 4.88
CA GLY A 123 -3.98 34.97 4.00
C GLY A 123 -3.96 36.39 4.59
N ASP A 124 -3.95 36.54 5.92
CA ASP A 124 -3.86 37.87 6.58
C ASP A 124 -2.41 38.16 7.03
N ARG A 125 -1.59 38.60 6.08
CA ARG A 125 -0.20 39.02 6.37
C ARG A 125 -0.12 40.15 7.40
N GLN A 126 -1.13 41.00 7.55
CA GLN A 126 -1.09 42.07 8.55
C GLN A 126 -1.25 41.51 9.96
N PHE A 127 -2.13 40.53 10.13
CA PHE A 127 -2.26 39.74 11.35
C PHE A 127 -0.96 39.04 11.73
N LEU A 128 -0.34 38.30 10.80
CA LEU A 128 0.91 37.57 11.08
C LEU A 128 2.07 38.50 11.43
N ASN A 129 2.20 39.67 10.78
CA ASN A 129 3.19 40.68 11.15
C ASN A 129 2.94 41.24 12.55
N SER A 130 1.68 41.45 12.94
CA SER A 130 1.34 41.91 14.28
C SER A 130 1.64 40.84 15.33
N LEU A 131 1.39 39.57 15.02
CA LEU A 131 1.75 38.44 15.88
C LEU A 131 3.27 38.34 16.05
N HIS A 132 4.04 38.40 14.95
CA HIS A 132 5.50 38.46 14.94
C HIS A 132 6.04 39.61 15.79
N GLU A 133 5.50 40.82 15.65
CA GLU A 133 5.92 42.00 16.44
C GLU A 133 5.67 41.80 17.95
N LEU A 134 4.55 41.19 18.31
CA LEU A 134 4.12 41.05 19.69
C LEU A 134 4.85 39.92 20.43
N THR A 135 5.12 38.79 19.76
CA THR A 135 5.79 37.64 20.36
C THR A 135 7.32 37.70 20.19
N GLY A 136 7.80 38.34 19.12
CA GLY A 136 9.20 38.35 18.71
C GLY A 136 9.66 37.06 18.02
N ALA A 137 8.75 36.13 17.74
CA ALA A 137 9.02 34.83 17.14
C ALA A 137 8.88 34.86 15.62
N ASN A 138 9.68 34.07 14.88
CA ASN A 138 9.41 33.83 13.46
C ASN A 138 8.10 33.05 13.31
N ILE A 139 7.27 33.40 12.32
CA ILE A 139 5.95 32.79 12.16
C ILE A 139 5.92 32.02 10.84
N ALA A 140 5.37 30.81 10.86
CA ALA A 140 4.91 30.14 9.66
C ALA A 140 3.46 29.70 9.86
N ALA A 141 2.61 29.84 8.85
CA ALA A 141 1.18 29.60 8.97
C ALA A 141 0.56 29.06 7.68
N SER A 142 -0.44 28.22 7.87
CA SER A 142 -1.37 27.73 6.85
C SER A 142 -2.24 28.85 6.26
N ALA A 143 -2.35 28.93 4.94
CA ALA A 143 -3.02 30.00 4.18
C ALA A 143 -4.30 29.59 3.46
N HIS A 144 -4.51 28.29 3.23
CA HIS A 144 -5.65 27.76 2.47
C HIS A 144 -6.45 26.72 3.25
N ARG A 145 -7.67 26.44 2.76
CA ARG A 145 -8.58 25.38 3.24
C ARG A 145 -8.32 24.02 2.58
N VAL A 146 -7.15 23.79 2.02
CA VAL A 146 -6.80 22.46 1.49
C VAL A 146 -6.57 21.50 2.66
N GLY A 147 -7.08 20.27 2.55
CA GLY A 147 -7.14 19.30 3.65
C GLY A 147 -8.44 19.36 4.48
N ASN A 148 -8.65 18.34 5.33
CA ASN A 148 -9.90 18.19 6.09
C ASN A 148 -10.09 19.34 7.11
N ILE A 149 -11.09 20.19 6.86
CA ILE A 149 -11.43 21.39 7.65
C ILE A 149 -11.78 21.02 9.11
N ALA A 150 -12.29 19.81 9.35
CA ALA A 150 -12.66 19.27 10.64
C ALA A 150 -11.43 18.76 11.42
N LYS A 151 -10.50 18.07 10.74
CA LYS A 151 -9.19 17.63 11.26
C LYS A 151 -8.10 18.73 11.28
N GLY A 152 -8.50 19.99 11.11
CA GLY A 152 -7.65 21.14 11.34
C GLY A 152 -6.98 21.72 10.10
N GLY A 153 -7.43 21.43 8.87
CA GLY A 153 -7.05 22.11 7.62
C GLY A 153 -5.65 21.78 7.07
N SER A 154 -5.09 22.68 6.25
CA SER A 154 -3.78 22.49 5.59
C SER A 154 -2.64 22.30 6.59
N TRP A 155 -1.89 21.21 6.44
CA TRP A 155 -0.68 20.92 7.21
C TRP A 155 0.58 21.52 6.59
N GLN A 156 0.44 22.19 5.43
CA GLN A 156 1.46 23.01 4.81
C GLN A 156 1.52 24.37 5.53
N LEU A 157 2.72 24.97 5.59
CA LEU A 157 2.94 26.30 6.17
C LEU A 157 3.41 27.25 5.08
N GLU A 158 2.47 27.66 4.23
CA GLU A 158 2.70 28.35 2.96
C GLU A 158 3.17 29.80 3.17
N ILE A 159 2.88 30.40 4.33
CA ILE A 159 3.23 31.80 4.63
C ILE A 159 4.22 31.89 5.78
N GLN A 160 5.37 32.53 5.53
CA GLN A 160 6.41 32.79 6.53
C GLN A 160 6.66 34.28 6.79
N ILE A 161 6.90 34.62 8.05
CA ILE A 161 7.40 35.91 8.53
C ILE A 161 8.66 35.67 9.36
N GLY A 162 9.83 36.06 8.84
CA GLY A 162 11.13 35.82 9.46
C GLY A 162 11.85 34.58 8.88
N GLN A 163 12.88 34.08 9.57
CA GLN A 163 13.58 32.85 9.17
C GLN A 163 13.17 31.69 10.07
N VAL A 164 12.34 30.78 9.54
CA VAL A 164 11.83 29.61 10.25
C VAL A 164 12.68 28.39 9.89
N ASN A 165 13.06 27.56 10.88
CA ASN A 165 13.79 26.32 10.63
C ASN A 165 12.84 25.15 10.89
N TYR A 166 12.38 24.48 9.83
CA TYR A 166 11.43 23.39 9.93
C TYR A 166 11.97 22.20 10.73
N GLY A 167 11.31 21.86 11.82
CA GLY A 167 11.41 20.56 12.48
C GLY A 167 10.00 20.08 12.80
N LEU A 168 9.50 19.08 12.08
CA LEU A 168 8.16 18.55 12.31
C LEU A 168 8.06 17.97 13.72
N ALA A 169 6.95 18.26 14.40
CA ALA A 169 6.67 17.72 15.74
C ALA A 169 5.87 16.40 15.70
N PHE A 170 5.40 16.02 14.51
CA PHE A 170 4.55 14.88 14.24
C PHE A 170 5.29 13.83 13.40
N LEU A 171 4.93 12.57 13.61
CA LEU A 171 5.38 11.45 12.79
C LEU A 171 4.85 11.60 11.35
N PRO A 172 5.63 11.25 10.31
CA PRO A 172 5.23 11.40 8.91
C PRO A 172 3.91 10.70 8.58
N GLU A 173 3.67 9.52 9.16
CA GLU A 173 2.47 8.71 8.93
C GLU A 173 1.20 9.43 9.40
N VAL A 174 1.30 10.19 10.49
CA VAL A 174 0.20 10.98 11.07
C VAL A 174 -0.06 12.24 10.24
N ILE A 175 0.93 12.76 9.52
CA ILE A 175 0.73 13.92 8.63
C ILE A 175 0.04 13.46 7.34
N GLN A 176 0.34 12.26 6.86
CA GLN A 176 -0.20 11.71 5.62
C GLN A 176 -1.72 11.48 5.71
N GLU A 177 -2.21 10.91 6.80
CA GLU A 177 -3.64 10.70 7.03
C GLU A 177 -4.44 12.02 7.10
N TYR A 178 -3.82 13.10 7.59
CA TYR A 178 -4.46 14.41 7.71
C TYR A 178 -4.31 15.26 6.43
N SER A 179 -3.50 14.80 5.47
CA SER A 179 -3.32 15.44 4.16
C SER A 179 -4.32 15.01 3.10
N GLY A 180 -5.15 13.98 3.34
CA GLY A 180 -6.27 13.62 2.47
C GLY A 180 -5.89 13.13 1.06
N VAL A 181 -4.68 12.62 0.86
CA VAL A 181 -4.27 12.04 -0.42
C VAL A 181 -4.87 10.64 -0.52
N PHE A 182 -6.03 10.51 -1.15
CA PHE A 182 -6.65 9.23 -1.47
C PHE A 182 -5.77 8.46 -2.45
N ALA A 183 -5.48 7.19 -2.16
CA ALA A 183 -4.75 6.35 -3.09
C ALA A 183 -5.52 6.23 -4.41
N VAL A 184 -4.79 6.22 -5.53
CA VAL A 184 -5.34 5.94 -6.85
C VAL A 184 -4.91 4.55 -7.30
N SER A 185 -5.79 3.83 -7.98
CA SER A 185 -5.47 2.52 -8.55
C SER A 185 -5.95 2.44 -9.99
N PHE A 186 -5.22 1.67 -10.80
CA PHE A 186 -5.56 1.41 -12.18
C PHE A 186 -5.43 -0.09 -12.48
N SER A 187 -6.27 -0.57 -13.41
CA SER A 187 -6.20 -1.93 -13.92
C SER A 187 -4.88 -2.21 -14.63
N GLU A 188 -4.55 -3.50 -14.76
CA GLU A 188 -3.53 -3.92 -15.72
C GLU A 188 -3.87 -3.44 -17.15
N PRO A 189 -2.87 -3.12 -17.98
CA PRO A 189 -3.10 -2.51 -19.29
C PRO A 189 -3.79 -3.47 -20.26
N THR A 190 -4.88 -3.01 -20.88
CA THR A 190 -5.53 -3.69 -22.00
C THR A 190 -5.07 -3.07 -23.31
N ASN A 191 -4.55 -3.88 -24.24
CA ASN A 191 -3.93 -3.41 -25.47
C ASN A 191 -4.83 -3.63 -26.70
N PHE A 192 -5.00 -2.58 -27.52
CA PHE A 192 -5.74 -2.61 -28.78
C PHE A 192 -4.81 -2.28 -29.95
N ALA A 193 -4.88 -3.06 -31.02
CA ALA A 193 -4.01 -2.88 -32.18
C ALA A 193 -4.40 -1.62 -32.99
N VAL A 194 -3.38 -0.86 -33.39
CA VAL A 194 -3.49 0.33 -34.25
C VAL A 194 -2.47 0.26 -35.39
N GLY A 195 -2.27 1.34 -36.15
CA GLY A 195 -1.24 1.42 -37.18
C GLY A 195 0.19 1.41 -36.63
N ASP A 196 1.18 1.45 -37.52
CA ASP A 196 2.57 1.20 -37.17
C ASP A 196 3.20 2.42 -36.45
N ASN A 197 3.78 2.18 -35.27
CA ASN A 197 4.42 3.18 -34.41
C ASN A 197 3.52 4.43 -34.12
N PRO A 198 2.43 4.26 -33.35
CA PRO A 198 1.57 5.36 -32.94
C PRO A 198 2.32 6.31 -32.01
N LEU A 199 2.31 7.61 -32.31
CA LEU A 199 3.05 8.62 -31.53
C LEU A 199 2.15 9.57 -30.74
N SER A 200 0.97 9.89 -31.26
CA SER A 200 0.03 10.84 -30.64
C SER A 200 -1.37 10.26 -30.65
N ILE A 201 -2.13 10.51 -29.58
CA ILE A 201 -3.52 10.10 -29.43
C ILE A 201 -4.41 11.31 -29.15
N ALA A 202 -5.64 11.25 -29.65
CA ALA A 202 -6.71 12.13 -29.26
C ALA A 202 -7.98 11.32 -28.95
N VAL A 203 -8.84 11.91 -28.13
CA VAL A 203 -10.08 11.32 -27.63
C VAL A 203 -11.26 12.19 -28.08
N GLY A 204 -12.37 11.57 -28.46
CA GLY A 204 -13.59 12.28 -28.85
C GLY A 204 -14.73 11.32 -29.20
N GLU A 205 -15.94 11.83 -29.35
CA GLU A 205 -17.09 11.04 -29.82
C GLU A 205 -17.20 11.15 -31.35
N PHE A 206 -16.70 10.16 -32.10
CA PHE A 206 -16.66 10.21 -33.58
C PHE A 206 -17.91 9.63 -34.24
N ASN A 207 -18.77 8.95 -33.48
CA ASN A 207 -19.94 8.22 -34.00
C ASN A 207 -21.31 8.62 -33.39
N GLY A 208 -21.34 9.53 -32.40
CA GLY A 208 -22.58 10.01 -31.79
C GLY A 208 -23.29 9.02 -30.85
N ASP A 209 -22.61 7.99 -30.32
CA ASP A 209 -23.20 6.97 -29.46
C ASP A 209 -23.11 7.22 -27.95
N GLY A 210 -22.45 8.30 -27.54
CA GLY A 210 -22.24 8.72 -26.16
C GLY A 210 -20.99 8.14 -25.49
N ASN A 211 -20.23 7.26 -26.15
CA ASN A 211 -18.98 6.72 -25.63
C ASN A 211 -17.79 7.47 -26.23
N LEU A 212 -16.68 7.54 -25.48
CA LEU A 212 -15.44 8.10 -25.97
C LEU A 212 -14.74 7.12 -26.93
N ASP A 213 -14.35 7.63 -28.09
CA ASP A 213 -13.58 6.95 -29.12
C ASP A 213 -12.12 7.47 -29.13
N LEU A 214 -11.23 6.75 -29.83
CA LEU A 214 -9.81 7.09 -29.94
C LEU A 214 -9.41 7.34 -31.39
N ALA A 215 -8.49 8.28 -31.60
CA ALA A 215 -7.78 8.49 -32.85
C ALA A 215 -6.27 8.56 -32.61
N THR A 216 -5.47 7.72 -33.28
CA THR A 216 -4.00 7.69 -33.13
C THR A 216 -3.29 8.06 -34.42
N ALA A 217 -2.31 8.96 -34.36
CA ALA A 217 -1.40 9.27 -35.46
C ALA A 217 -0.28 8.22 -35.54
N ASN A 218 -0.21 7.48 -36.64
CA ASN A 218 0.71 6.35 -36.80
C ASN A 218 1.85 6.70 -37.77
N VAL A 219 3.04 6.90 -37.22
CA VAL A 219 4.16 7.53 -37.93
C VAL A 219 4.65 6.68 -39.10
N LEU A 220 4.69 5.35 -38.95
CA LEU A 220 5.30 4.47 -39.95
C LEU A 220 4.32 3.94 -41.00
N SER A 221 3.01 4.04 -40.75
CA SER A 221 1.95 3.64 -41.68
C SER A 221 1.31 4.81 -42.44
N ASP A 222 1.70 6.06 -42.14
CA ASP A 222 1.18 7.28 -42.77
C ASP A 222 -0.36 7.41 -42.69
N ASP A 223 -0.93 6.95 -41.57
CA ASP A 223 -2.37 6.92 -41.35
C ASP A 223 -2.76 7.34 -39.92
N VAL A 224 -4.05 7.57 -39.74
CA VAL A 224 -4.70 7.67 -38.43
C VAL A 224 -5.56 6.44 -38.21
N SER A 225 -5.40 5.77 -37.07
CA SER A 225 -6.31 4.70 -36.64
C SER A 225 -7.42 5.27 -35.78
N VAL A 226 -8.67 4.92 -36.07
CA VAL A 226 -9.85 5.29 -35.27
C VAL A 226 -10.45 4.03 -34.65
N LEU A 227 -10.65 4.05 -33.34
CA LEU A 227 -11.19 2.95 -32.54
C LEU A 227 -12.47 3.42 -31.86
N LEU A 228 -13.59 2.77 -32.16
CA LEU A 228 -14.88 3.12 -31.58
C LEU A 228 -15.04 2.44 -30.22
N GLY A 229 -15.35 3.22 -29.18
CA GLY A 229 -15.52 2.77 -27.81
C GLY A 229 -16.84 2.05 -27.61
N ASN A 230 -16.85 1.00 -26.79
CA ASN A 230 -18.07 0.29 -26.41
C ASN A 230 -18.67 0.76 -25.07
N GLY A 231 -17.99 1.70 -24.38
CA GLY A 231 -18.43 2.24 -23.09
C GLY A 231 -18.17 1.32 -21.90
N ASP A 232 -17.33 0.29 -22.04
CA ASP A 232 -16.93 -0.64 -20.98
C ASP A 232 -15.40 -0.75 -20.82
N GLY A 233 -14.65 0.17 -21.45
CA GLY A 233 -13.20 0.11 -21.60
C GLY A 233 -12.72 -0.71 -22.80
N SER A 234 -13.61 -1.35 -23.54
CA SER A 234 -13.26 -2.08 -24.77
C SER A 234 -13.54 -1.26 -26.04
N PHE A 235 -12.80 -1.57 -27.09
CA PHE A 235 -12.89 -0.88 -28.38
C PHE A 235 -13.13 -1.85 -29.54
N ALA A 236 -13.83 -1.37 -30.56
CA ALA A 236 -13.91 -2.02 -31.85
C ALA A 236 -12.53 -2.06 -32.54
N ALA A 237 -12.40 -2.94 -33.55
CA ALA A 237 -11.17 -2.99 -34.34
C ALA A 237 -10.91 -1.67 -35.06
N ALA A 238 -9.65 -1.23 -35.05
CA ALA A 238 -9.23 0.02 -35.67
C ALA A 238 -9.60 0.12 -37.15
N THR A 239 -10.07 1.30 -37.56
CA THR A 239 -10.23 1.70 -38.97
C THR A 239 -9.20 2.76 -39.31
N ASN A 240 -8.42 2.54 -40.36
CA ASN A 240 -7.31 3.43 -40.73
C ASN A 240 -7.67 4.37 -41.88
N PHE A 241 -7.29 5.64 -41.73
CA PHE A 241 -7.48 6.71 -42.71
C PHE A 241 -6.14 7.32 -43.09
N ALA A 242 -5.79 7.28 -44.38
CA ALA A 242 -4.53 7.81 -44.86
C ALA A 242 -4.43 9.33 -44.65
N VAL A 243 -3.27 9.80 -44.24
CA VAL A 243 -2.92 11.23 -44.07
C VAL A 243 -1.60 11.53 -44.77
N GLY A 244 -1.01 12.70 -44.51
CA GLY A 244 0.34 13.01 -44.99
C GLY A 244 1.40 12.12 -44.34
N ASP A 245 2.58 12.07 -44.95
CA ASP A 245 3.70 11.24 -44.48
C ASP A 245 4.10 11.59 -43.03
N ASN A 246 4.45 10.58 -42.22
CA ASN A 246 4.89 10.68 -40.82
C ASN A 246 4.00 11.61 -39.97
N PRO A 247 2.74 11.25 -39.71
CA PRO A 247 1.88 12.02 -38.80
C PRO A 247 2.43 11.95 -37.37
N LEU A 248 2.87 13.09 -36.81
CA LEU A 248 3.52 13.14 -35.50
C LEU A 248 2.58 13.57 -34.37
N SER A 249 1.56 14.36 -34.68
CA SER A 249 0.60 14.90 -33.72
C SER A 249 -0.78 14.99 -34.37
N ILE A 250 -1.82 14.73 -33.58
CA ILE A 250 -3.22 14.78 -33.99
C ILE A 250 -4.00 15.71 -33.06
N ALA A 251 -4.94 16.46 -33.62
CA ALA A 251 -5.91 17.25 -32.88
C ALA A 251 -7.33 16.98 -33.40
N VAL A 252 -8.31 17.22 -32.52
CA VAL A 252 -9.74 16.97 -32.75
C VAL A 252 -10.49 18.29 -32.60
N GLY A 253 -11.47 18.55 -33.47
CA GLY A 253 -12.34 19.72 -33.39
C GLY A 253 -13.42 19.71 -34.46
N GLU A 254 -14.43 20.55 -34.33
CA GLU A 254 -15.44 20.78 -35.39
C GLU A 254 -14.95 21.90 -36.32
N PHE A 255 -14.29 21.55 -37.44
CA PHE A 255 -13.69 22.55 -38.34
C PHE A 255 -14.67 23.08 -39.40
N ASN A 256 -15.85 22.46 -39.55
CA ASN A 256 -16.80 22.77 -40.61
C ASN A 256 -18.24 23.13 -40.15
N GLY A 257 -18.50 23.14 -38.84
CA GLY A 257 -19.80 23.53 -38.28
C GLY A 257 -20.95 22.53 -38.52
N ASP A 258 -20.66 21.25 -38.82
CA ASP A 258 -21.69 20.23 -39.12
C ASP A 258 -22.15 19.37 -37.92
N GLY A 259 -21.57 19.60 -36.75
CA GLY A 259 -21.84 18.92 -35.49
C GLY A 259 -21.07 17.62 -35.28
N ASN A 260 -20.21 17.20 -36.23
CA ASN A 260 -19.35 16.03 -36.07
C ASN A 260 -17.90 16.45 -35.80
N LEU A 261 -17.19 15.63 -35.03
CA LEU A 261 -15.77 15.85 -34.78
C LEU A 261 -14.93 15.50 -36.01
N ASP A 262 -14.04 16.42 -36.38
CA ASP A 262 -13.06 16.30 -37.44
C ASP A 262 -11.65 16.07 -36.85
N LEU A 263 -10.71 15.67 -37.71
CA LEU A 263 -9.32 15.42 -37.34
C LEU A 263 -8.36 16.33 -38.12
N ALA A 264 -7.32 16.82 -37.45
CA ALA A 264 -6.19 17.50 -38.06
C ALA A 264 -4.88 16.86 -37.62
N THR A 265 -4.02 16.45 -38.56
CA THR A 265 -2.70 15.89 -38.26
C THR A 265 -1.57 16.80 -38.72
N ALA A 266 -0.53 16.94 -37.90
CA ALA A 266 0.75 17.51 -38.31
C ALA A 266 1.64 16.43 -38.91
N ASN A 267 1.94 16.54 -40.22
CA ASN A 267 2.63 15.50 -40.98
C ASN A 267 4.01 16.00 -41.43
N TYR A 268 5.03 15.22 -41.12
CA TYR A 268 6.42 15.54 -41.42
C TYR A 268 6.94 14.82 -42.66
N ILE A 269 7.64 15.56 -43.53
CA ILE A 269 8.37 14.97 -44.65
C ILE A 269 9.88 15.25 -44.56
N SER A 270 10.68 14.19 -44.43
CA SER A 270 12.15 14.28 -44.34
C SER A 270 12.85 14.48 -45.70
N LEU A 271 12.11 14.48 -46.81
CA LEU A 271 12.69 14.53 -48.16
C LEU A 271 12.95 15.97 -48.62
N SER A 272 14.21 16.29 -48.89
CA SER A 272 14.65 17.60 -49.40
C SER A 272 13.82 18.08 -50.60
N GLY A 273 13.14 19.22 -50.45
CA GLY A 273 12.31 19.84 -51.49
C GLY A 273 10.82 19.47 -51.44
N SER A 274 10.40 18.67 -50.45
CA SER A 274 8.99 18.48 -50.12
C SER A 274 8.63 19.37 -48.93
N VAL A 275 7.35 19.67 -48.78
CA VAL A 275 6.83 20.63 -47.81
C VAL A 275 5.99 19.86 -46.79
N SER A 276 6.15 20.14 -45.49
CA SER A 276 5.34 19.49 -44.46
C SER A 276 3.89 19.96 -44.57
N VAL A 277 2.93 19.13 -44.18
CA VAL A 277 1.50 19.43 -44.37
C VAL A 277 0.69 19.19 -43.11
N ILE A 278 -0.34 20.00 -42.91
CA ILE A 278 -1.47 19.62 -42.06
C ILE A 278 -2.46 18.86 -42.94
N SER A 279 -2.92 17.68 -42.50
CA SER A 279 -4.00 16.95 -43.17
C SER A 279 -5.27 17.08 -42.34
N VAL A 280 -6.36 17.57 -42.94
CA VAL A 280 -7.66 17.74 -42.28
C VAL A 280 -8.65 16.73 -42.85
N LEU A 281 -9.25 15.92 -41.99
CA LEU A 281 -10.23 14.90 -42.34
C LEU A 281 -11.57 15.27 -41.70
N LEU A 282 -12.58 15.50 -42.55
CA LEU A 282 -13.92 15.84 -42.07
C LEU A 282 -14.67 14.57 -41.65
N GLY A 283 -15.22 14.57 -40.43
CA GLY A 283 -15.97 13.46 -39.85
C GLY A 283 -17.36 13.33 -40.47
N ASN A 284 -17.82 12.09 -40.66
CA ASN A 284 -19.18 11.82 -41.14
C ASN A 284 -20.18 11.52 -40.00
N GLY A 285 -19.72 11.54 -38.75
CA GLY A 285 -20.53 11.24 -37.55
C GLY A 285 -20.86 9.77 -37.33
N ASP A 286 -20.16 8.85 -38.01
CA ASP A 286 -20.32 7.40 -37.86
C ASP A 286 -18.98 6.67 -37.62
N GLY A 287 -17.96 7.41 -37.19
CA GLY A 287 -16.58 6.93 -37.08
C GLY A 287 -15.80 6.90 -38.40
N SER A 288 -16.42 7.27 -39.53
CA SER A 288 -15.74 7.39 -40.81
C SER A 288 -15.40 8.84 -41.16
N PHE A 289 -14.36 9.02 -41.97
CA PHE A 289 -13.84 10.33 -42.37
C PHE A 289 -13.77 10.48 -43.89
N ALA A 290 -13.93 11.72 -44.36
CA ALA A 290 -13.68 12.11 -45.73
C ALA A 290 -12.18 12.01 -46.09
N ALA A 291 -11.87 12.05 -47.39
CA ALA A 291 -10.48 12.10 -47.83
C ALA A 291 -9.79 13.39 -47.31
N PRO A 292 -8.50 13.32 -46.91
CA PRO A 292 -7.81 14.44 -46.29
C PRO A 292 -7.66 15.62 -47.26
N THR A 293 -7.80 16.83 -46.72
CA THR A 293 -7.39 18.08 -47.36
C THR A 293 -6.08 18.56 -46.75
N ASN A 294 -5.07 18.78 -47.59
CA ASN A 294 -3.71 19.11 -47.12
C ASN A 294 -3.41 20.60 -47.26
N PHE A 295 -2.84 21.18 -46.20
CA PHE A 295 -2.37 22.57 -46.14
C PHE A 295 -0.85 22.58 -45.96
N GLU A 296 -0.15 23.23 -46.88
CA GLU A 296 1.32 23.29 -46.88
C GLU A 296 1.84 24.30 -45.84
N LEU A 297 2.77 23.86 -44.98
CA LEU A 297 3.48 24.68 -43.98
C LEU A 297 5.00 24.64 -44.20
N GLY A 298 5.83 25.10 -43.27
CA GLY A 298 7.29 25.03 -43.39
C GLY A 298 7.89 23.61 -43.28
N ASP A 299 9.18 23.54 -42.92
CA ASP A 299 9.86 22.26 -42.67
C ASP A 299 9.67 21.80 -41.21
N GLU A 300 9.37 20.51 -41.00
CA GLU A 300 9.31 19.77 -39.73
C GLU A 300 8.28 20.24 -38.68
N LEU A 301 7.01 19.89 -38.89
CA LEU A 301 5.93 20.09 -37.91
C LEU A 301 6.04 19.07 -36.76
N ARG A 302 5.80 19.49 -35.52
CA ARG A 302 5.89 18.60 -34.35
C ARG A 302 4.59 18.40 -33.59
N SER A 303 3.96 19.49 -33.19
CA SER A 303 2.73 19.52 -32.39
C SER A 303 1.70 20.37 -33.09
N ILE A 304 0.44 19.94 -33.05
CA ILE A 304 -0.73 20.71 -33.50
C ILE A 304 -1.70 20.84 -32.32
N THR A 305 -2.31 22.01 -32.17
CA THR A 305 -3.38 22.26 -31.22
C THR A 305 -4.48 23.12 -31.85
N VAL A 306 -5.64 23.12 -31.22
CA VAL A 306 -6.86 23.77 -31.70
C VAL A 306 -7.27 24.85 -30.71
N GLY A 307 -7.74 25.98 -31.22
CA GLY A 307 -8.24 27.08 -30.40
C GLY A 307 -9.05 28.06 -31.25
N GLU A 308 -9.81 28.92 -30.59
CA GLU A 308 -10.47 30.06 -31.21
C GLU A 308 -9.58 31.29 -30.92
N PHE A 309 -8.79 31.75 -31.90
CA PHE A 309 -7.79 32.79 -31.68
C PHE A 309 -8.24 34.18 -32.13
N ASN A 310 -9.41 34.32 -32.75
CA ASN A 310 -9.83 35.55 -33.45
C ASN A 310 -11.27 36.03 -33.17
N GLY A 311 -12.05 35.33 -32.34
CA GLY A 311 -13.42 35.66 -31.95
C GLY A 311 -14.49 35.52 -33.05
N ASP A 312 -14.28 34.69 -34.08
CA ASP A 312 -15.20 34.41 -35.18
C ASP A 312 -16.00 33.10 -35.06
N ASP A 313 -15.85 32.38 -33.94
CA ASP A 313 -16.51 31.12 -33.59
C ASP A 313 -16.10 29.91 -34.48
N ASN A 314 -15.07 30.05 -35.32
CA ASN A 314 -14.49 28.93 -36.06
C ASN A 314 -13.19 28.48 -35.39
N LEU A 315 -12.98 27.16 -35.35
CA LEU A 315 -11.75 26.61 -34.79
C LEU A 315 -10.55 26.87 -35.71
N ASP A 316 -9.51 27.43 -35.11
CA ASP A 316 -8.21 27.72 -35.70
C ASP A 316 -7.18 26.66 -35.28
N LEU A 317 -6.01 26.67 -35.93
CA LEU A 317 -4.90 25.76 -35.64
C LEU A 317 -3.63 26.53 -35.28
N ALA A 318 -2.92 26.06 -34.26
CA ALA A 318 -1.55 26.47 -33.95
C ALA A 318 -0.60 25.27 -34.06
N VAL A 319 0.53 25.44 -34.75
CA VAL A 319 1.46 24.35 -35.08
C VAL A 319 2.91 24.73 -34.78
N ALA A 320 3.63 23.85 -34.11
CA ALA A 320 5.04 24.03 -33.77
C ALA A 320 5.94 23.58 -34.93
N ASN A 321 6.86 24.46 -35.34
CA ASN A 321 7.81 24.20 -36.42
C ASN A 321 9.18 23.83 -35.83
N TYR A 322 9.49 22.56 -35.64
CA TYR A 322 10.63 22.10 -34.82
C TYR A 322 12.01 22.69 -35.21
N PHE A 323 12.30 22.90 -36.49
CA PHE A 323 13.59 23.50 -36.89
C PHE A 323 13.58 25.02 -37.03
N PHE A 324 12.44 25.65 -36.76
CA PHE A 324 12.28 27.10 -36.76
C PHE A 324 11.88 27.55 -35.35
N ALA A 325 12.40 28.67 -34.90
CA ALA A 325 12.02 29.23 -33.60
C ALA A 325 10.67 29.95 -33.71
N ASP A 326 9.66 29.30 -34.29
CA ASP A 326 8.33 29.87 -34.51
C ASP A 326 7.19 28.83 -34.40
N VAL A 327 5.99 29.37 -34.16
CA VAL A 327 4.71 28.65 -34.29
C VAL A 327 3.90 29.28 -35.42
N SER A 328 3.23 28.45 -36.22
CA SER A 328 2.33 28.89 -37.28
C SER A 328 0.88 28.83 -36.81
N VAL A 329 0.14 29.93 -37.00
CA VAL A 329 -1.30 30.02 -36.73
C VAL A 329 -2.07 30.12 -38.03
N LEU A 330 -3.09 29.27 -38.19
CA LEU A 330 -3.94 29.19 -39.36
C LEU A 330 -5.38 29.42 -38.93
N LEU A 331 -6.02 30.47 -39.45
CA LEU A 331 -7.39 30.81 -39.08
C LEU A 331 -8.39 29.97 -39.87
N GLY A 332 -9.37 29.38 -39.18
CA GLY A 332 -10.42 28.57 -39.76
C GLY A 332 -11.43 29.40 -40.55
N ASN A 333 -11.91 28.88 -41.68
CA ASN A 333 -12.98 29.52 -42.46
C ASN A 333 -14.37 28.93 -42.13
N GLY A 334 -14.46 27.96 -41.21
CA GLY A 334 -15.71 27.29 -40.82
C GLY A 334 -16.24 26.28 -41.84
N ASP A 335 -15.44 25.87 -42.81
CA ASP A 335 -15.81 24.87 -43.84
C ASP A 335 -14.77 23.74 -43.98
N GLY A 336 -13.90 23.58 -42.98
CA GLY A 336 -12.75 22.69 -43.02
C GLY A 336 -11.53 23.25 -43.74
N SER A 337 -11.59 24.47 -44.26
CA SER A 337 -10.45 25.17 -44.85
C SER A 337 -9.87 26.24 -43.94
N PHE A 338 -8.59 26.57 -44.16
CA PHE A 338 -7.84 27.52 -43.34
C PHE A 338 -7.20 28.63 -44.18
N THR A 339 -6.93 29.77 -43.56
CA THR A 339 -6.14 30.85 -44.15
C THR A 339 -4.67 30.44 -44.32
N ALA A 340 -3.90 31.27 -45.05
CA ALA A 340 -2.45 31.11 -45.08
C ALA A 340 -1.86 31.27 -43.65
N PRO A 341 -0.80 30.52 -43.30
CA PRO A 341 -0.21 30.56 -41.97
C PRO A 341 0.44 31.92 -41.66
N THR A 342 0.29 32.36 -40.42
CA THR A 342 1.02 33.48 -39.83
C THR A 342 1.97 32.95 -38.77
N ASN A 343 3.25 33.31 -38.83
CA ASN A 343 4.27 32.78 -37.91
C ASN A 343 4.58 33.77 -36.77
N PHE A 344 4.73 33.25 -35.57
CA PHE A 344 5.09 33.99 -34.35
C PHE A 344 6.34 33.38 -33.72
N GLU A 345 7.32 34.22 -33.37
CA GLU A 345 8.59 33.75 -32.79
C GLU A 345 8.39 33.15 -31.39
N VAL A 346 9.10 32.06 -31.11
CA VAL A 346 9.21 31.34 -29.83
C VAL A 346 10.69 30.97 -29.57
N GLY A 347 10.98 30.13 -28.57
CA GLY A 347 12.30 29.53 -28.40
C GLY A 347 12.67 28.52 -29.50
N ASP A 348 13.94 28.09 -29.54
CA ASP A 348 14.37 27.13 -30.56
C ASP A 348 13.83 25.73 -30.23
N PHE A 349 13.50 24.98 -31.29
CA PHE A 349 13.00 23.60 -31.19
C PHE A 349 11.69 23.46 -30.41
N PRO A 350 10.64 24.20 -30.80
CA PRO A 350 9.33 24.06 -30.18
C PRO A 350 8.81 22.64 -30.40
N LEU A 351 8.47 21.96 -29.31
CA LEU A 351 8.09 20.53 -29.35
C LEU A 351 6.61 20.29 -29.05
N SER A 352 6.05 21.04 -28.10
CA SER A 352 4.67 20.91 -27.64
C SER A 352 4.04 22.28 -27.44
N ILE A 353 2.75 22.41 -27.76
CA ILE A 353 1.96 23.63 -27.58
C ILE A 353 0.76 23.32 -26.70
N ALA A 354 0.51 24.15 -25.70
CA ALA A 354 -0.76 24.21 -25.00
C ALA A 354 -1.43 25.57 -25.21
N VAL A 355 -2.76 25.57 -25.08
CA VAL A 355 -3.62 26.74 -25.24
C VAL A 355 -4.33 26.99 -23.91
N GLY A 356 -4.44 28.25 -23.51
CA GLY A 356 -5.10 28.64 -22.27
C GLY A 356 -5.33 30.14 -22.20
N GLU A 357 -6.15 30.57 -21.25
CA GLU A 357 -6.35 31.99 -20.93
C GLU A 357 -5.45 32.29 -19.72
N PHE A 358 -4.30 32.94 -19.92
CA PHE A 358 -3.28 33.12 -18.87
C PHE A 358 -3.33 34.51 -18.21
N ASN A 359 -4.17 35.43 -18.70
CA ASN A 359 -4.11 36.85 -18.31
C ASN A 359 -5.46 37.52 -17.94
N GLY A 360 -6.57 36.80 -17.96
CA GLY A 360 -7.92 37.26 -17.67
C GLY A 360 -8.58 38.18 -18.71
N ASP A 361 -8.16 38.18 -19.98
CA ASP A 361 -8.67 39.04 -21.05
C ASP A 361 -9.65 38.37 -22.04
N ASP A 362 -10.01 37.12 -21.77
CA ASP A 362 -10.93 36.26 -22.55
C ASP A 362 -10.40 35.86 -23.95
N ASN A 363 -9.13 36.14 -24.28
CA ASN A 363 -8.50 35.65 -25.51
C ASN A 363 -7.60 34.44 -25.21
N LEU A 364 -7.54 33.49 -26.14
CA LEU A 364 -6.65 32.35 -26.00
C LEU A 364 -5.20 32.73 -26.26
N ASP A 365 -4.34 32.32 -25.33
CA ASP A 365 -2.90 32.46 -25.34
C ASP A 365 -2.22 31.12 -25.69
N LEU A 366 -0.92 31.17 -26.02
CA LEU A 366 -0.11 29.99 -26.31
C LEU A 366 1.01 29.83 -25.29
N ALA A 367 1.23 28.60 -24.82
CA ALA A 367 2.42 28.19 -24.08
C ALA A 367 3.16 27.11 -24.88
N VAL A 368 4.45 27.32 -25.15
CA VAL A 368 5.24 26.50 -26.08
C VAL A 368 6.51 25.99 -25.40
N ALA A 369 6.64 24.67 -25.28
CA ALA A 369 7.84 24.01 -24.74
C ALA A 369 8.95 23.95 -25.78
N ASN A 370 10.15 24.44 -25.42
CA ASN A 370 11.27 24.60 -26.35
C ASN A 370 12.38 23.58 -26.07
N TYR A 371 12.44 22.44 -26.75
CA TYR A 371 13.25 21.27 -26.35
C TYR A 371 14.73 21.53 -25.99
N PHE A 372 15.46 22.37 -26.72
CA PHE A 372 16.89 22.61 -26.41
C PHE A 372 17.14 23.71 -25.38
N PHE A 373 16.10 24.47 -25.03
CA PHE A 373 16.16 25.51 -24.02
C PHE A 373 15.34 25.04 -22.82
N ALA A 374 15.87 25.17 -21.61
CA ALA A 374 15.11 24.82 -20.42
C ALA A 374 14.04 25.90 -20.13
N ASP A 375 13.19 26.21 -21.11
CA ASP A 375 12.15 27.23 -21.03
C ASP A 375 10.85 26.89 -21.79
N VAL A 376 9.79 27.60 -21.41
CA VAL A 376 8.51 27.68 -22.11
C VAL A 376 8.29 29.12 -22.56
N SER A 377 7.93 29.32 -23.83
CA SER A 377 7.53 30.61 -24.38
C SER A 377 6.02 30.81 -24.24
N VAL A 378 5.61 31.92 -23.62
CA VAL A 378 4.20 32.32 -23.48
C VAL A 378 3.91 33.52 -24.37
N LEU A 379 2.91 33.39 -25.22
CA LEU A 379 2.46 34.40 -26.19
C LEU A 379 1.02 34.78 -25.86
N LEU A 380 0.77 36.06 -25.54
CA LEU A 380 -0.56 36.53 -25.22
C LEU A 380 -1.35 36.86 -26.49
N GLY A 381 -2.57 36.34 -26.61
CA GLY A 381 -3.46 36.54 -27.74
C GLY A 381 -4.05 37.95 -27.76
N ASN A 382 -4.16 38.56 -28.94
CA ASN A 382 -4.83 39.86 -29.10
C ASN A 382 -6.31 39.72 -29.54
N GLY A 383 -6.82 38.50 -29.66
CA GLY A 383 -8.20 38.21 -30.09
C GLY A 383 -8.49 38.46 -31.58
N ASP A 384 -7.45 38.56 -32.42
CA ASP A 384 -7.58 38.74 -33.88
C ASP A 384 -6.70 37.77 -34.68
N GLY A 385 -6.26 36.68 -34.05
CA GLY A 385 -5.29 35.74 -34.59
C GLY A 385 -3.83 36.20 -34.49
N SER A 386 -3.56 37.37 -33.91
CA SER A 386 -2.20 37.84 -33.62
C SER A 386 -1.83 37.71 -32.14
N PHE A 387 -0.53 37.60 -31.88
CA PHE A 387 0.02 37.41 -30.53
C PHE A 387 1.06 38.48 -30.17
N THR A 388 1.25 38.72 -28.88
CA THR A 388 2.36 39.52 -28.36
C THR A 388 3.71 38.85 -28.62
N ALA A 389 4.80 39.59 -28.40
CA ALA A 389 6.13 38.97 -28.34
C ALA A 389 6.20 37.94 -27.19
N PRO A 390 6.96 36.84 -27.35
CA PRO A 390 7.04 35.79 -26.34
C PRO A 390 7.69 36.27 -25.05
N THR A 391 7.19 35.79 -23.92
CA THR A 391 7.88 35.84 -22.62
C THR A 391 8.29 34.43 -22.24
N ASN A 392 9.58 34.22 -21.93
CA ASN A 392 10.10 32.90 -21.61
C ASN A 392 10.19 32.68 -20.09
N PHE A 393 9.76 31.52 -19.63
CA PHE A 393 9.83 31.08 -18.24
C PHE A 393 10.67 29.81 -18.14
N GLU A 394 11.60 29.76 -17.20
CA GLU A 394 12.49 28.60 -17.07
C GLU A 394 11.74 27.37 -16.54
N VAL A 395 12.01 26.20 -17.14
CA VAL A 395 11.54 24.86 -16.76
C VAL A 395 12.75 23.92 -16.55
N GLY A 396 12.53 22.60 -16.47
CA GLY A 396 13.61 21.62 -16.44
C GLY A 396 14.30 21.44 -17.79
N ASP A 397 15.34 20.61 -17.82
CA ASP A 397 16.10 20.36 -19.05
C ASP A 397 15.30 19.46 -20.01
N PHE A 398 15.37 19.77 -21.32
CA PHE A 398 14.68 19.03 -22.38
C PHE A 398 13.16 18.93 -22.18
N PRO A 399 12.42 20.05 -22.16
CA PRO A 399 10.98 20.02 -22.03
C PRO A 399 10.34 19.34 -23.26
N LEU A 400 9.46 18.36 -23.00
CA LEU A 400 8.88 17.47 -24.02
C LEU A 400 7.39 17.74 -24.26
N SER A 401 6.60 17.84 -23.18
CA SER A 401 5.15 18.00 -23.24
C SER A 401 4.68 19.04 -22.22
N ILE A 402 3.60 19.75 -22.54
CA ILE A 402 3.00 20.77 -21.69
C ILE A 402 1.51 20.51 -21.53
N ALA A 403 1.03 20.61 -20.30
CA ALA A 403 -0.38 20.63 -19.95
C ALA A 403 -0.72 21.89 -19.14
N VAL A 404 -1.99 22.24 -19.15
CA VAL A 404 -2.54 23.42 -18.48
C VAL A 404 -3.61 22.96 -17.51
N GLY A 405 -3.62 23.53 -16.32
CA GLY A 405 -4.57 23.18 -15.26
C GLY A 405 -4.58 24.25 -14.16
N GLU A 406 -5.56 24.17 -13.27
CA GLU A 406 -5.66 25.01 -12.08
C GLU A 406 -5.19 24.13 -10.90
N PHE A 407 -3.93 24.25 -10.49
CA PHE A 407 -3.32 23.31 -9.53
C PHE A 407 -3.37 23.80 -8.07
N ASN A 408 -3.79 25.05 -7.83
CA ASN A 408 -3.69 25.71 -6.53
C ASN A 408 -4.98 26.38 -6.00
N GLY A 409 -6.12 26.28 -6.71
CA GLY A 409 -7.40 26.85 -6.30
C GLY A 409 -7.50 28.39 -6.33
N ASP A 410 -6.57 29.11 -6.96
CA ASP A 410 -6.58 30.56 -7.08
C ASP A 410 -7.37 31.11 -8.29
N GLY A 411 -7.77 30.23 -9.20
CA GLY A 411 -8.59 30.53 -10.37
C GLY A 411 -7.82 30.99 -11.61
N ASN A 412 -6.48 30.97 -11.58
CA ASN A 412 -5.64 31.24 -12.75
C ASN A 412 -5.10 29.92 -13.32
N LEU A 413 -4.85 29.88 -14.63
CA LEU A 413 -4.27 28.70 -15.25
C LEU A 413 -2.76 28.63 -15.00
N ASP A 414 -2.33 27.44 -14.58
CA ASP A 414 -0.96 27.04 -14.32
C ASP A 414 -0.43 26.13 -15.45
N LEU A 415 0.88 25.89 -15.47
CA LEU A 415 1.54 24.99 -16.42
C LEU A 415 2.20 23.81 -15.71
N ALA A 416 2.03 22.62 -16.27
CA ALA A 416 2.81 21.44 -15.94
C ALA A 416 3.59 20.97 -17.18
N VAL A 417 4.91 20.78 -17.04
CA VAL A 417 5.82 20.56 -18.17
C VAL A 417 6.72 19.36 -17.88
N THR A 418 6.66 18.32 -18.72
CA THR A 418 7.58 17.18 -18.59
C THR A 418 8.95 17.53 -19.13
N ASN A 419 9.99 17.16 -18.39
CA ASN A 419 11.41 17.35 -18.70
C ASN A 419 12.12 15.99 -18.69
N GLU A 420 13.43 15.92 -18.95
CA GLU A 420 14.15 14.63 -19.03
C GLU A 420 13.98 13.69 -17.81
N PHE A 421 13.77 14.25 -16.60
CA PHE A 421 13.70 13.48 -15.34
C PHE A 421 12.55 13.85 -14.39
N ASP A 422 11.84 14.95 -14.65
CA ASP A 422 10.90 15.53 -13.70
C ASP A 422 9.76 16.25 -14.44
N VAL A 423 8.78 16.69 -13.67
CA VAL A 423 7.76 17.64 -14.12
C VAL A 423 7.99 18.98 -13.46
N SER A 424 8.09 20.05 -14.24
CA SER A 424 8.06 21.42 -13.74
C SER A 424 6.64 21.94 -13.68
N VAL A 425 6.24 22.47 -12.52
CA VAL A 425 4.97 23.16 -12.31
C VAL A 425 5.23 24.64 -12.11
N LEU A 426 4.52 25.48 -12.87
CA LEU A 426 4.62 26.93 -12.86
C LEU A 426 3.24 27.51 -12.55
N LEU A 427 3.10 28.14 -11.38
CA LEU A 427 1.84 28.74 -10.96
C LEU A 427 1.61 30.08 -11.64
N GLY A 428 0.45 30.27 -12.26
CA GLY A 428 0.05 31.47 -12.99
C GLY A 428 -0.31 32.61 -12.05
N ASN A 429 0.12 33.84 -12.39
CA ASN A 429 -0.25 35.04 -11.62
C ASN A 429 -1.52 35.73 -12.18
N GLY A 430 -2.14 35.19 -13.23
CA GLY A 430 -3.32 35.76 -13.89
C GLY A 430 -3.06 37.01 -14.74
N ASP A 431 -1.80 37.29 -15.09
CA ASP A 431 -1.42 38.42 -15.95
C ASP A 431 -0.48 38.01 -17.10
N GLY A 432 -0.44 36.71 -17.42
CA GLY A 432 0.49 36.12 -18.37
C GLY A 432 1.88 35.84 -17.80
N SER A 433 2.13 36.17 -16.53
CA SER A 433 3.37 35.79 -15.83
C SER A 433 3.18 34.59 -14.90
N PHE A 434 4.28 33.88 -14.67
CA PHE A 434 4.32 32.68 -13.82
C PHE A 434 5.30 32.84 -12.66
N ALA A 435 5.00 32.16 -11.55
CA ALA A 435 5.92 31.96 -10.44
C ALA A 435 7.16 31.16 -10.87
N ALA A 436 8.16 31.10 -9.98
CA ALA A 436 9.31 30.24 -10.22
C ALA A 436 8.87 28.77 -10.25
N ARG A 437 9.42 27.97 -11.17
CA ARG A 437 9.11 26.54 -11.29
C ARG A 437 9.37 25.79 -9.98
N THR A 438 8.51 24.81 -9.72
CA THR A 438 8.75 23.74 -8.74
C THR A 438 8.86 22.42 -9.50
N ASN A 439 9.86 21.60 -9.21
CA ASN A 439 10.05 20.33 -9.89
C ASN A 439 9.60 19.16 -9.00
N PHE A 440 8.90 18.22 -9.60
CA PHE A 440 8.45 16.99 -8.97
C PHE A 440 9.08 15.80 -9.69
N GLU A 441 9.75 14.95 -8.93
CA GLU A 441 10.35 13.74 -9.49
C GLU A 441 9.25 12.87 -10.11
N THR A 442 9.53 12.38 -11.31
CA THR A 442 8.72 11.37 -11.98
C THR A 442 9.64 10.23 -12.44
N GLY A 443 9.10 9.25 -13.15
CA GLY A 443 9.90 8.18 -13.75
C GLY A 443 10.98 8.72 -14.70
N TYR A 444 11.84 7.81 -15.18
CA TYR A 444 12.90 8.16 -16.11
C TYR A 444 12.34 8.40 -17.52
N ASP A 445 12.65 9.55 -18.15
CA ASP A 445 12.26 9.92 -19.52
C ASP A 445 10.73 10.08 -19.71
N PRO A 446 10.08 11.04 -19.02
CA PRO A 446 8.66 11.29 -19.19
C PRO A 446 8.38 11.91 -20.57
N THR A 447 7.58 11.24 -21.39
CA THR A 447 7.34 11.57 -22.80
C THR A 447 6.14 12.48 -23.03
N SER A 448 5.11 12.37 -22.18
CA SER A 448 3.84 13.09 -22.32
C SER A 448 3.19 13.25 -20.95
N ILE A 449 2.34 14.27 -20.80
CA ILE A 449 1.60 14.58 -19.57
C ILE A 449 0.12 14.81 -19.86
N ALA A 450 -0.72 14.30 -18.98
CA ALA A 450 -2.15 14.63 -18.92
C ALA A 450 -2.52 15.10 -17.51
N VAL A 451 -3.63 15.84 -17.44
CA VAL A 451 -4.18 16.43 -16.21
C VAL A 451 -5.61 15.92 -16.04
N GLY A 452 -5.99 15.57 -14.82
CA GLY A 452 -7.34 15.13 -14.48
C GLY A 452 -7.51 14.91 -12.99
N GLU A 453 -8.75 14.80 -12.50
CA GLU A 453 -9.03 14.36 -11.12
C GLU A 453 -9.16 12.82 -11.13
N PHE A 454 -8.09 12.10 -10.79
CA PHE A 454 -8.09 10.62 -10.84
C PHE A 454 -8.64 9.98 -9.58
N ASN A 455 -8.53 10.65 -8.43
CA ASN A 455 -9.06 10.16 -7.15
C ASN A 455 -10.32 10.91 -6.68
N ARG A 456 -10.77 11.91 -7.45
CA ARG A 456 -11.95 12.76 -7.17
C ARG A 456 -11.93 13.49 -5.83
N ASP A 457 -10.74 13.88 -5.38
CA ASP A 457 -10.58 14.68 -4.16
C ASP A 457 -10.85 16.19 -4.38
N GLY A 458 -11.14 16.59 -5.63
CA GLY A 458 -11.41 17.95 -6.06
C GLY A 458 -10.16 18.76 -6.42
N ASN A 459 -8.98 18.13 -6.44
CA ASN A 459 -7.73 18.72 -6.93
C ASN A 459 -7.32 18.05 -8.24
N LEU A 460 -6.67 18.82 -9.12
CA LEU A 460 -6.12 18.27 -10.35
C LEU A 460 -4.82 17.51 -10.09
N ASP A 461 -4.76 16.30 -10.64
CA ASP A 461 -3.61 15.41 -10.61
C ASP A 461 -2.87 15.41 -11.95
N LEU A 462 -1.67 14.82 -11.97
CA LEU A 462 -0.86 14.65 -13.17
C LEU A 462 -0.63 13.18 -13.48
N ALA A 463 -0.72 12.80 -14.76
CA ALA A 463 -0.30 11.49 -15.25
C ALA A 463 0.80 11.65 -16.32
N THR A 464 1.96 11.01 -16.14
CA THR A 464 3.09 11.10 -17.07
C THR A 464 3.55 9.73 -17.56
N THR A 465 3.64 9.53 -18.87
CA THR A 465 4.17 8.29 -19.47
C THR A 465 5.69 8.31 -19.56
N HIS A 466 6.35 7.15 -19.43
CA HIS A 466 7.80 7.03 -19.53
C HIS A 466 8.23 6.01 -20.59
N GLY A 467 8.80 6.51 -21.69
CA GLY A 467 9.12 5.71 -22.87
C GLY A 467 10.06 4.53 -22.56
N PHE A 468 11.18 4.77 -21.89
CA PHE A 468 12.14 3.70 -21.62
C PHE A 468 11.74 2.77 -20.47
N SER A 469 10.90 3.23 -19.55
CA SER A 469 10.49 2.46 -18.37
C SER A 469 9.25 1.58 -18.64
N ASN A 470 8.48 1.89 -19.68
CA ASN A 470 7.23 1.20 -20.05
C ASN A 470 6.16 1.32 -18.96
N ASP A 471 6.07 2.49 -18.35
CA ASP A 471 5.13 2.76 -17.27
C ASP A 471 4.53 4.18 -17.39
N VAL A 472 3.53 4.44 -16.55
CA VAL A 472 2.93 5.75 -16.33
C VAL A 472 2.96 6.04 -14.83
N SER A 473 3.31 7.27 -14.44
CA SER A 473 3.24 7.72 -13.05
C SER A 473 2.07 8.68 -12.88
N VAL A 474 1.33 8.52 -11.80
CA VAL A 474 0.30 9.45 -11.36
C VAL A 474 0.78 10.16 -10.10
N LEU A 475 0.77 11.49 -10.15
CA LEU A 475 1.13 12.38 -9.05
C LEU A 475 -0.15 13.07 -8.59
N LEU A 476 -0.57 12.78 -7.36
CA LEU A 476 -1.81 13.31 -6.80
C LEU A 476 -1.62 14.74 -6.31
N GLY A 477 -2.52 15.65 -6.70
CA GLY A 477 -2.45 17.07 -6.40
C GLY A 477 -2.92 17.39 -4.99
N ASN A 478 -2.16 18.22 -4.27
CA ASN A 478 -2.55 18.67 -2.93
C ASN A 478 -3.42 19.95 -2.96
N GLY A 479 -3.75 20.47 -4.15
CA GLY A 479 -4.55 21.67 -4.36
C GLY A 479 -3.85 22.99 -4.00
N ASP A 480 -2.52 22.99 -3.83
CA ASP A 480 -1.69 24.17 -3.57
C ASP A 480 -0.55 24.33 -4.58
N GLY A 481 -0.60 23.57 -5.68
CA GLY A 481 0.48 23.46 -6.67
C GLY A 481 1.57 22.45 -6.31
N SER A 482 1.47 21.78 -5.15
CA SER A 482 2.32 20.65 -4.79
C SER A 482 1.65 19.31 -5.06
N PHE A 483 2.47 18.28 -5.24
CA PHE A 483 2.02 16.92 -5.55
C PHE A 483 2.63 15.90 -4.60
N ALA A 484 1.89 14.82 -4.35
CA ALA A 484 2.37 13.65 -3.63
C ALA A 484 3.47 12.91 -4.41
N ASN A 485 4.11 11.94 -3.76
CA ASN A 485 5.05 11.06 -4.46
C ASN A 485 4.32 10.29 -5.58
N PRO A 486 4.99 10.06 -6.73
CA PRO A 486 4.37 9.37 -7.86
C PRO A 486 4.01 7.92 -7.51
N THR A 487 2.83 7.48 -7.95
CA THR A 487 2.43 6.08 -8.00
C THR A 487 2.55 5.59 -9.44
N THR A 488 3.23 4.47 -9.68
CA THR A 488 3.60 4.02 -11.03
C THR A 488 2.85 2.74 -11.43
N PHE A 489 2.32 2.72 -12.66
CA PHE A 489 1.56 1.62 -13.24
C PHE A 489 2.20 1.16 -14.55
N ALA A 490 2.20 -0.15 -14.80
CA ALA A 490 2.76 -0.72 -16.02
C ALA A 490 1.91 -0.37 -17.25
N THR A 491 2.55 -0.18 -18.40
CA THR A 491 1.90 0.10 -19.68
C THR A 491 2.38 -0.88 -20.76
N GLY A 492 1.97 -0.65 -22.02
CA GLY A 492 2.61 -1.28 -23.17
C GLY A 492 4.07 -0.83 -23.37
N GLY A 493 4.71 -1.35 -24.41
CA GLY A 493 6.12 -1.04 -24.65
C GLY A 493 6.32 0.34 -25.29
N TYR A 494 7.15 1.18 -24.68
CA TYR A 494 7.54 2.50 -25.18
C TYR A 494 6.36 3.47 -25.35
N PRO A 495 5.71 3.88 -24.24
CA PRO A 495 4.57 4.77 -24.29
C PRO A 495 4.95 6.18 -24.76
N GLY A 496 4.21 6.73 -25.73
CA GLY A 496 4.56 7.97 -26.43
C GLY A 496 3.72 9.18 -26.03
N SER A 497 2.40 9.05 -26.06
CA SER A 497 1.43 10.11 -25.78
C SER A 497 0.31 9.56 -24.91
N ILE A 498 -0.10 10.34 -23.90
CA ILE A 498 -1.20 10.02 -22.99
C ILE A 498 -2.40 10.94 -23.23
N ALA A 499 -3.59 10.40 -23.06
CA ALA A 499 -4.83 11.14 -22.91
C ALA A 499 -5.66 10.53 -21.77
N VAL A 500 -6.68 11.28 -21.34
CA VAL A 500 -7.59 10.90 -20.26
C VAL A 500 -9.02 10.98 -20.73
N GLY A 501 -9.88 10.15 -20.16
CA GLY A 501 -11.29 10.11 -20.49
C GLY A 501 -12.03 9.11 -19.63
N GLU A 502 -13.35 9.17 -19.64
CA GLU A 502 -14.22 8.18 -19.01
C GLU A 502 -14.57 7.16 -20.11
N PHE A 503 -13.94 5.97 -20.11
CA PHE A 503 -14.11 4.99 -21.19
C PHE A 503 -15.09 3.87 -20.82
N ASN A 504 -15.63 3.85 -19.60
CA ASN A 504 -16.22 2.65 -19.03
C ASN A 504 -17.56 2.85 -18.28
N GLY A 505 -18.03 4.07 -18.15
CA GLY A 505 -19.26 4.48 -17.48
C GLY A 505 -19.19 4.59 -15.95
N ASP A 506 -18.01 4.55 -15.32
CA ASP A 506 -17.88 4.60 -13.84
C ASP A 506 -17.67 6.01 -13.27
N ASP A 507 -17.65 7.00 -14.18
CA ASP A 507 -17.40 8.41 -13.93
C ASP A 507 -15.97 8.73 -13.42
N TYR A 508 -15.05 7.77 -13.30
CA TYR A 508 -13.64 8.02 -13.01
C TYR A 508 -12.86 8.25 -14.31
N LEU A 509 -11.83 9.10 -14.23
CA LEU A 509 -10.95 9.31 -15.38
C LEU A 509 -9.98 8.14 -15.51
N ASP A 510 -10.08 7.47 -16.65
CA ASP A 510 -9.19 6.41 -17.11
C ASP A 510 -7.99 7.00 -17.87
N LEU A 511 -6.94 6.18 -18.05
CA LEU A 511 -5.77 6.54 -18.85
C LEU A 511 -5.75 5.76 -20.17
N VAL A 512 -5.41 6.47 -21.24
CA VAL A 512 -5.11 5.87 -22.53
C VAL A 512 -3.77 6.36 -23.05
N MET A 513 -2.92 5.47 -23.56
CA MET A 513 -1.66 5.88 -24.19
C MET A 513 -1.28 5.09 -25.43
N THR A 514 -0.62 5.78 -26.37
CA THR A 514 0.04 5.14 -27.52
C THR A 514 1.29 4.40 -27.07
N ASN A 515 1.60 3.29 -27.74
CA ASN A 515 2.84 2.54 -27.55
C ASN A 515 3.47 2.27 -28.91
N SER A 516 4.78 2.54 -29.05
CA SER A 516 5.51 2.33 -30.32
C SER A 516 5.57 0.88 -30.82
N HIS A 517 4.90 -0.06 -30.14
CA HIS A 517 4.69 -1.45 -30.55
C HIS A 517 3.29 -1.68 -31.16
N ASP A 518 2.80 -0.72 -31.93
CA ASP A 518 1.60 -0.83 -32.77
C ASP A 518 0.30 -1.06 -31.97
N VAL A 519 0.27 -0.59 -30.71
CA VAL A 519 -0.90 -0.70 -29.83
C VAL A 519 -1.19 0.59 -29.08
N VAL A 520 -2.44 0.78 -28.70
CA VAL A 520 -2.87 1.68 -27.64
C VAL A 520 -3.16 0.87 -26.38
N SER A 521 -2.68 1.31 -25.21
CA SER A 521 -2.99 0.71 -23.91
C SER A 521 -4.07 1.54 -23.22
N ILE A 522 -5.04 0.85 -22.62
CA ILE A 522 -6.05 1.42 -21.73
C ILE A 522 -5.81 0.88 -20.32
N LEU A 523 -5.73 1.77 -19.35
CA LEU A 523 -5.72 1.47 -17.93
C LEU A 523 -6.99 2.07 -17.34
N LEU A 524 -7.91 1.21 -16.91
CA LEU A 524 -9.15 1.66 -16.30
C LEU A 524 -8.88 2.05 -14.85
N ASN A 525 -9.41 3.18 -14.43
CA ASN A 525 -9.31 3.62 -13.05
C ASN A 525 -10.15 2.68 -12.19
N THR A 526 -9.53 2.07 -11.20
CA THR A 526 -10.17 1.11 -10.28
C THR A 526 -10.27 1.67 -8.86
N THR A 527 -10.10 2.98 -8.74
CA THR A 527 -10.26 3.68 -7.46
C THR A 527 -11.72 3.61 -7.07
N GLY A 528 -11.98 3.02 -5.90
CA GLY A 528 -13.33 2.96 -5.35
C GLY A 528 -13.89 4.34 -5.00
N PRO A 529 -15.18 4.43 -4.63
CA PRO A 529 -15.75 5.67 -4.08
C PRO A 529 -14.88 6.15 -2.91
N PRO A 530 -14.36 7.39 -2.95
CA PRO A 530 -13.57 7.90 -1.83
C PRO A 530 -14.48 7.99 -0.61
N GLY A 531 -14.06 7.35 0.49
CA GLY A 531 -14.63 7.60 1.80
C GLY A 531 -14.32 9.02 2.29
N THR A 532 -14.94 9.39 3.38
CA THR A 532 -14.72 10.61 4.12
C THR A 532 -14.43 10.25 5.56
N PRO A 533 -13.91 11.18 6.38
CA PRO A 533 -13.77 10.91 7.82
C PRO A 533 -15.09 10.95 8.63
N GLU A 534 -16.26 10.79 7.98
CA GLU A 534 -17.57 10.65 8.61
C GLU A 534 -18.15 9.26 8.31
N ASP A 535 -19.16 8.81 9.06
CA ASP A 535 -19.83 7.53 8.79
C ASP A 535 -20.37 7.47 7.33
N ASP A 536 -19.75 6.64 6.50
CA ASP A 536 -20.06 6.52 5.09
C ASP A 536 -20.84 5.26 4.72
N ASN A 537 -21.47 5.31 3.54
CA ASN A 537 -22.10 4.14 2.93
C ASN A 537 -21.61 4.02 1.50
N LEU A 538 -20.51 3.29 1.35
CA LEU A 538 -19.76 3.10 0.12
C LEU A 538 -20.18 1.79 -0.56
N SER A 539 -20.28 1.82 -1.89
CA SER A 539 -20.62 0.65 -2.70
C SER A 539 -19.72 0.63 -3.93
N GLY A 540 -18.98 -0.46 -4.09
CA GLY A 540 -18.22 -0.80 -5.28
C GLY A 540 -19.10 -1.33 -6.41
N THR A 541 -18.46 -1.88 -7.43
CA THR A 541 -19.09 -2.35 -8.66
C THR A 541 -18.92 -3.86 -8.85
N SER A 542 -18.65 -4.32 -10.07
CA SER A 542 -18.34 -5.73 -10.35
C SER A 542 -16.88 -5.89 -10.78
N ARG A 543 -16.03 -4.91 -10.45
CA ARG A 543 -14.63 -4.79 -10.85
C ARG A 543 -13.79 -4.95 -9.58
N ASN A 544 -12.48 -5.11 -9.77
CA ASN A 544 -11.57 -5.16 -8.64
C ASN A 544 -11.31 -3.72 -8.19
N GLU A 545 -11.71 -3.36 -6.99
CA GLU A 545 -11.67 -1.99 -6.49
C GLU A 545 -10.91 -1.89 -5.16
N LEU A 546 -10.24 -0.75 -4.95
CA LEU A 546 -9.76 -0.35 -3.63
C LEU A 546 -10.77 0.64 -3.05
N ILE A 547 -11.47 0.25 -1.97
CA ILE A 547 -12.42 1.12 -1.28
C ILE A 547 -11.88 1.42 0.12
N ASP A 548 -11.67 2.70 0.40
CA ASP A 548 -11.11 3.19 1.65
C ASP A 548 -12.16 4.05 2.38
N GLY A 549 -12.65 3.55 3.51
CA GLY A 549 -13.62 4.24 4.38
C GLY A 549 -13.03 5.40 5.16
N LEU A 550 -11.70 5.41 5.36
CA LEU A 550 -10.98 6.37 6.21
C LEU A 550 -11.34 6.31 7.70
N ALA A 551 -12.29 7.10 8.17
CA ALA A 551 -12.58 7.17 9.59
C ALA A 551 -14.07 7.40 9.76
N GLY A 552 -14.67 6.82 10.79
CA GLY A 552 -16.12 6.79 10.88
C GLY A 552 -16.58 5.37 11.06
N ASN A 553 -17.88 5.18 11.29
CA ASN A 553 -18.45 3.84 11.31
C ASN A 553 -19.03 3.56 9.93
N ASP A 554 -18.19 3.03 9.07
CA ASP A 554 -18.46 2.93 7.64
C ASP A 554 -19.20 1.64 7.30
N THR A 555 -20.02 1.72 6.26
CA THR A 555 -20.59 0.55 5.60
C THR A 555 -20.02 0.49 4.20
N ILE A 556 -19.21 -0.53 3.93
CA ILE A 556 -18.52 -0.73 2.65
C ILE A 556 -19.02 -2.04 2.03
N ASP A 557 -19.52 -1.97 0.80
CA ASP A 557 -19.96 -3.13 0.01
C ASP A 557 -19.16 -3.18 -1.30
N GLY A 558 -18.20 -4.10 -1.44
CA GLY A 558 -17.40 -4.30 -2.66
C GLY A 558 -18.22 -4.80 -3.85
N ALA A 559 -19.36 -5.43 -3.58
CA ALA A 559 -20.29 -6.03 -4.52
C ALA A 559 -19.72 -7.21 -5.33
N GLY A 560 -18.77 -7.02 -6.23
CA GLY A 560 -18.06 -8.15 -6.82
C GLY A 560 -16.85 -7.73 -7.62
N GLY A 561 -16.02 -8.71 -8.01
CA GLY A 561 -14.62 -8.44 -8.32
C GLY A 561 -13.77 -8.89 -7.15
N ASN A 562 -12.45 -8.78 -7.29
CA ASN A 562 -11.52 -9.06 -6.19
C ASN A 562 -11.13 -7.73 -5.56
N ASP A 563 -11.81 -7.36 -4.48
CA ASP A 563 -11.76 -6.04 -3.88
C ASP A 563 -10.77 -5.96 -2.73
N THR A 564 -10.32 -4.74 -2.42
CA THR A 564 -9.61 -4.42 -1.19
C THR A 564 -10.41 -3.38 -0.43
N LEU A 565 -10.96 -3.77 0.71
CA LEU A 565 -11.81 -2.95 1.55
C LEU A 565 -11.07 -2.57 2.84
N LEU A 566 -10.91 -1.27 3.07
CA LEU A 566 -10.22 -0.71 4.23
C LEU A 566 -11.20 0.11 5.07
N GLY A 567 -11.48 -0.32 6.32
CA GLY A 567 -12.23 0.47 7.30
C GLY A 567 -11.34 1.49 8.04
N ASN A 568 -10.10 1.08 8.33
CA ASN A 568 -9.07 1.82 9.08
C ASN A 568 -9.41 2.11 10.54
N THR A 569 -10.30 3.06 10.86
CA THR A 569 -10.52 3.49 12.25
C THR A 569 -11.99 3.65 12.57
N ASP A 570 -12.35 3.33 13.82
CA ASP A 570 -13.72 3.28 14.34
C ASP A 570 -14.40 1.94 14.01
N ASN A 571 -15.74 1.81 13.99
CA ASN A 571 -16.37 0.47 13.90
C ASN A 571 -17.05 0.30 12.54
N ASP A 572 -16.50 -0.58 11.71
CA ASP A 572 -16.86 -0.68 10.31
C ASP A 572 -17.62 -1.96 9.98
N SER A 573 -18.36 -1.91 8.88
CA SER A 573 -19.09 -3.03 8.30
C SER A 573 -18.65 -3.22 6.85
N LEU A 574 -17.77 -4.19 6.63
CA LEU A 574 -17.17 -4.52 5.34
C LEU A 574 -17.86 -5.77 4.75
N ILE A 575 -18.34 -5.66 3.52
CA ILE A 575 -18.96 -6.74 2.76
C ILE A 575 -18.16 -6.86 1.46
N GLY A 576 -17.39 -7.93 1.28
CA GLY A 576 -16.57 -8.20 0.10
C GLY A 576 -17.43 -8.32 -1.15
N GLY A 577 -18.38 -9.25 -1.11
CA GLY A 577 -19.28 -9.48 -2.23
C GLY A 577 -18.95 -10.79 -2.91
N ALA A 578 -18.54 -10.75 -4.18
CA ALA A 578 -18.21 -11.96 -4.93
C ALA A 578 -16.88 -11.81 -5.66
N GLY A 579 -15.94 -12.70 -5.40
CA GLY A 579 -14.57 -12.67 -5.87
C GLY A 579 -13.62 -12.91 -4.70
N ASP A 580 -12.32 -12.94 -4.95
CA ASP A 580 -11.34 -13.17 -3.88
C ASP A 580 -11.00 -11.81 -3.23
N ASP A 581 -11.66 -11.48 -2.12
CA ASP A 581 -11.63 -10.15 -1.50
C ASP A 581 -10.64 -10.04 -0.32
N GLN A 582 -10.06 -8.86 -0.13
CA GLN A 582 -9.26 -8.50 1.04
C GLN A 582 -10.02 -7.51 1.92
N LEU A 583 -10.32 -7.89 3.15
CA LEU A 583 -11.06 -7.09 4.13
C LEU A 583 -10.16 -6.77 5.33
N ASP A 584 -9.91 -5.48 5.55
CA ASP A 584 -9.17 -4.96 6.71
C ASP A 584 -10.00 -3.88 7.42
N GLY A 585 -10.62 -4.24 8.54
CA GLY A 585 -11.37 -3.30 9.38
C GLY A 585 -10.47 -2.25 10.04
N GLY A 586 -9.17 -2.55 10.17
CA GLY A 586 -8.26 -1.72 10.95
C GLY A 586 -8.60 -1.71 12.44
N SER A 587 -8.39 -0.57 13.09
CA SER A 587 -8.64 -0.43 14.52
C SER A 587 -10.10 -0.16 14.80
N GLY A 588 -10.78 -1.07 15.47
CA GLY A 588 -12.22 -0.94 15.55
C GLY A 588 -12.88 -2.06 16.29
N ILE A 589 -14.20 -2.12 16.22
CA ILE A 589 -14.96 -3.34 16.45
C ILE A 589 -15.68 -3.62 15.14
N ASP A 590 -15.05 -4.42 14.30
CA ASP A 590 -15.43 -4.47 12.89
C ASP A 590 -16.24 -5.72 12.56
N MET A 591 -17.08 -5.60 11.55
CA MET A 591 -17.83 -6.70 10.97
C MET A 591 -17.35 -6.90 9.54
N MET A 592 -16.80 -8.07 9.25
CA MET A 592 -16.29 -8.43 7.93
C MET A 592 -17.04 -9.66 7.39
N ILE A 593 -17.55 -9.55 6.16
CA ILE A 593 -18.30 -10.58 5.46
C ILE A 593 -17.72 -10.70 4.05
N GLY A 594 -17.02 -11.79 3.74
CA GLY A 594 -16.33 -12.01 2.46
C GLY A 594 -17.33 -12.31 1.36
N GLY A 595 -17.93 -13.50 1.39
CA GLY A 595 -18.91 -13.91 0.39
C GLY A 595 -18.36 -15.04 -0.47
N PRO A 596 -18.82 -15.24 -1.73
CA PRO A 596 -18.25 -16.28 -2.58
C PRO A 596 -16.87 -15.88 -3.13
N GLY A 597 -15.86 -16.70 -2.91
CA GLY A 597 -14.48 -16.47 -3.31
C GLY A 597 -13.53 -16.95 -2.21
N ASN A 598 -12.22 -16.85 -2.43
CA ASN A 598 -11.23 -17.12 -1.39
C ASN A 598 -10.83 -15.79 -0.75
N ASP A 599 -11.42 -15.51 0.39
CA ASP A 599 -11.34 -14.21 1.02
C ASP A 599 -10.23 -14.15 2.08
N TYR A 600 -9.74 -12.93 2.32
CA TYR A 600 -8.66 -12.64 3.23
C TYR A 600 -9.08 -11.58 4.24
N TYR A 601 -8.98 -11.92 5.53
CA TYR A 601 -9.39 -11.06 6.63
C TYR A 601 -8.22 -10.64 7.49
N VAL A 602 -8.16 -9.36 7.86
CA VAL A 602 -7.24 -8.85 8.89
C VAL A 602 -8.02 -8.63 10.17
N VAL A 603 -7.61 -9.29 11.26
CA VAL A 603 -8.25 -9.18 12.58
C VAL A 603 -7.24 -8.68 13.60
N ASP A 604 -7.51 -7.52 14.19
CA ASP A 604 -6.64 -6.90 15.20
C ASP A 604 -7.34 -6.63 16.55
N ASN A 605 -8.66 -6.71 16.59
CA ASN A 605 -9.45 -6.55 17.81
C ASN A 605 -10.23 -7.82 18.16
N SER A 606 -10.24 -8.15 19.45
CA SER A 606 -10.92 -9.34 19.98
C SER A 606 -12.45 -9.29 19.85
N GLU A 607 -13.01 -8.12 19.57
CA GLU A 607 -14.44 -7.93 19.35
C GLU A 607 -14.81 -7.93 17.85
N ASP A 608 -13.84 -8.01 16.93
CA ASP A 608 -14.10 -8.14 15.50
C ASP A 608 -14.86 -9.43 15.18
N THR A 609 -15.67 -9.37 14.14
CA THR A 609 -16.48 -10.49 13.69
C THR A 609 -16.24 -10.77 12.21
N VAL A 610 -15.83 -12.01 11.92
CA VAL A 610 -15.71 -12.52 10.55
C VAL A 610 -16.87 -13.50 10.30
N THR A 611 -17.57 -13.35 9.19
CA THR A 611 -18.68 -14.22 8.80
C THR A 611 -18.49 -14.77 7.41
N GLU A 612 -18.47 -16.11 7.30
CA GLU A 612 -18.38 -16.80 6.02
C GLU A 612 -19.59 -17.68 5.68
N LEU A 613 -19.81 -17.87 4.38
CA LEU A 613 -20.84 -18.76 3.85
C LEU A 613 -20.27 -20.17 3.62
N ALA A 614 -21.12 -21.18 3.76
CA ALA A 614 -20.72 -22.56 3.50
C ALA A 614 -20.42 -22.78 2.00
N ASP A 615 -19.33 -23.49 1.70
CA ASP A 615 -18.85 -23.80 0.34
C ASP A 615 -18.55 -22.54 -0.52
N ALA A 616 -18.12 -21.45 0.11
CA ALA A 616 -17.89 -20.16 -0.54
C ALA A 616 -16.47 -19.97 -1.08
N GLY A 617 -15.48 -20.61 -0.48
CA GLY A 617 -14.12 -20.71 -0.99
C GLY A 617 -13.21 -21.39 0.01
N ASN A 618 -11.95 -20.96 0.06
CA ASN A 618 -10.96 -21.37 1.05
C ASN A 618 -10.34 -20.12 1.67
N ASP A 619 -10.86 -19.76 2.82
CA ASP A 619 -10.75 -18.41 3.37
C ASP A 619 -9.65 -18.33 4.42
N THR A 620 -9.05 -17.15 4.55
CA THR A 620 -7.88 -16.95 5.40
C THR A 620 -8.09 -15.80 6.37
N VAL A 621 -7.97 -16.09 7.67
CA VAL A 621 -7.85 -15.05 8.69
C VAL A 621 -6.38 -14.84 9.03
N ASN A 622 -5.94 -13.59 8.95
CA ASN A 622 -4.67 -13.14 9.46
C ASN A 622 -4.89 -12.32 10.74
N SER A 623 -4.44 -12.84 11.88
CA SER A 623 -4.72 -12.24 13.17
C SER A 623 -3.47 -11.80 13.90
N SER A 624 -3.50 -10.60 14.48
CA SER A 624 -2.46 -10.10 15.39
C SER A 624 -2.78 -10.36 16.87
N ILE A 625 -3.89 -11.05 17.14
CA ILE A 625 -4.40 -11.38 18.48
C ILE A 625 -4.67 -12.87 18.62
N THR A 626 -5.07 -13.31 19.82
CA THR A 626 -5.59 -14.67 20.00
C THR A 626 -6.93 -14.80 19.27
N TYR A 627 -7.04 -15.80 18.39
CA TYR A 627 -8.20 -15.96 17.52
C TYR A 627 -8.71 -17.40 17.46
N THR A 628 -10.02 -17.55 17.27
CA THR A 628 -10.71 -18.83 17.06
C THR A 628 -11.48 -18.73 15.76
N LEU A 629 -11.21 -19.63 14.81
CA LEU A 629 -11.92 -19.66 13.53
C LEU A 629 -13.42 -19.91 13.77
N GLY A 630 -14.25 -19.07 13.15
CA GLY A 630 -15.69 -19.30 13.02
C GLY A 630 -16.00 -20.43 12.04
N ASP A 631 -17.28 -20.73 11.84
CA ASP A 631 -17.71 -21.72 10.85
C ASP A 631 -17.27 -21.30 9.43
N ASN A 632 -16.95 -22.27 8.56
CA ASN A 632 -16.58 -22.07 7.15
C ASN A 632 -15.28 -21.29 6.90
N LEU A 633 -14.41 -21.17 7.90
CA LEU A 633 -13.07 -20.61 7.71
C LEU A 633 -12.04 -21.74 7.78
N GLU A 634 -11.13 -21.81 6.80
CA GLU A 634 -10.18 -22.93 6.67
C GLU A 634 -8.78 -22.57 7.19
N ASN A 635 -8.34 -21.33 7.06
CA ASN A 635 -6.95 -20.96 7.31
C ASN A 635 -6.82 -19.87 8.38
N LEU A 636 -5.87 -20.06 9.30
CA LEU A 636 -5.48 -19.06 10.31
C LEU A 636 -3.98 -18.82 10.29
N ASN A 637 -3.59 -17.57 10.11
CA ASN A 637 -2.22 -17.11 10.26
C ASN A 637 -2.12 -16.19 11.48
N LEU A 638 -1.24 -16.51 12.42
CA LEU A 638 -0.96 -15.65 13.57
C LEU A 638 0.28 -14.80 13.26
N THR A 639 0.17 -13.50 13.50
CA THR A 639 1.24 -12.53 13.20
C THR A 639 1.82 -11.91 14.45
N GLY A 640 2.78 -11.00 14.26
CA GLY A 640 3.45 -10.31 15.36
C GLY A 640 4.44 -11.22 16.10
N ASN A 641 4.84 -10.75 17.29
CA ASN A 641 5.83 -11.43 18.14
C ASN A 641 5.28 -11.72 19.55
N ASP A 642 4.00 -11.43 19.77
CA ASP A 642 3.34 -11.64 21.06
C ASP A 642 2.84 -13.09 21.17
N ALA A 643 2.78 -13.60 22.40
CA ALA A 643 2.25 -14.93 22.69
C ALA A 643 0.72 -14.95 22.55
N ILE A 644 0.26 -15.16 21.33
CA ILE A 644 -1.15 -15.28 20.95
C ILE A 644 -1.50 -16.75 20.64
N ASN A 645 -2.78 -17.10 20.57
CA ASN A 645 -3.18 -18.50 20.44
C ASN A 645 -4.12 -18.66 19.26
N GLY A 646 -4.08 -19.84 18.62
CA GLY A 646 -4.92 -20.18 17.48
C GLY A 646 -5.84 -21.35 17.83
N THR A 647 -7.08 -21.30 17.39
CA THR A 647 -8.01 -22.42 17.51
C THR A 647 -8.80 -22.57 16.22
N GLY A 648 -8.80 -23.78 15.65
CA GLY A 648 -9.58 -24.14 14.47
C GLY A 648 -11.06 -24.38 14.79
N ASN A 649 -11.79 -24.96 13.84
CA ASN A 649 -13.20 -25.31 13.91
C ASN A 649 -13.37 -26.82 13.64
N SER A 650 -14.47 -27.26 13.00
CA SER A 650 -14.70 -28.68 12.70
C SER A 650 -14.32 -29.10 11.29
N LEU A 651 -13.65 -28.23 10.54
CA LEU A 651 -13.18 -28.44 9.17
C LEU A 651 -11.70 -28.83 9.18
N ASP A 652 -11.19 -29.26 8.03
CA ASP A 652 -9.75 -29.49 7.84
C ASP A 652 -9.04 -28.12 7.78
N ASN A 653 -8.48 -27.65 8.90
CA ASN A 653 -7.88 -26.32 9.00
C ASN A 653 -6.38 -26.31 8.74
N THR A 654 -5.86 -25.21 8.18
CA THR A 654 -4.42 -24.90 8.20
C THR A 654 -4.13 -23.75 9.14
N ILE A 655 -3.39 -24.01 10.23
CA ILE A 655 -3.01 -23.01 11.21
C ILE A 655 -1.49 -22.82 11.20
N THR A 656 -1.04 -21.60 10.93
CA THR A 656 0.37 -21.18 11.01
C THR A 656 0.54 -20.17 12.13
N ASP A 657 1.39 -20.50 13.11
CA ASP A 657 1.69 -19.66 14.26
C ASP A 657 2.88 -18.72 14.04
N ASN A 658 3.15 -17.85 15.02
CA ASN A 658 4.24 -16.89 15.03
C ASN A 658 5.52 -17.45 15.71
N ILE A 659 6.39 -16.57 16.23
CA ILE A 659 7.68 -16.94 16.84
C ILE A 659 7.68 -16.95 18.38
N ALA A 660 6.52 -16.76 19.00
CA ALA A 660 6.35 -16.69 20.44
C ALA A 660 6.06 -18.08 21.03
N ASN A 661 5.72 -18.16 22.31
CA ASN A 661 5.26 -19.42 22.90
C ASN A 661 3.74 -19.44 22.83
N ASN A 662 3.19 -20.29 21.98
CA ASN A 662 1.79 -20.26 21.62
C ASN A 662 1.05 -21.55 22.00
N ARG A 663 -0.28 -21.48 22.03
CA ARG A 663 -1.16 -22.64 22.12
C ARG A 663 -1.98 -22.73 20.84
N VAL A 664 -1.90 -23.86 20.16
CA VAL A 664 -2.68 -24.15 18.96
C VAL A 664 -3.59 -25.37 19.20
N ASN A 665 -4.80 -25.31 18.68
CA ASN A 665 -5.77 -26.40 18.78
C ASN A 665 -6.51 -26.54 17.44
N GLY A 666 -6.39 -27.69 16.77
CA GLY A 666 -7.07 -27.99 15.51
C GLY A 666 -8.59 -28.20 15.71
N ASN A 667 -8.94 -28.97 16.74
CA ASN A 667 -10.29 -29.46 17.07
C ASN A 667 -10.69 -30.70 16.25
N ASP A 668 -11.71 -30.64 15.39
CA ASP A 668 -12.11 -31.78 14.57
C ASP A 668 -11.72 -31.48 13.11
N GLY A 669 -11.33 -32.48 12.33
CA GLY A 669 -10.87 -32.27 10.96
C GLY A 669 -9.49 -32.89 10.77
N ASN A 670 -9.03 -33.00 9.52
CA ASN A 670 -7.65 -33.38 9.23
C ASN A 670 -6.81 -32.11 9.11
N ASP A 671 -6.24 -31.67 10.22
CA ASP A 671 -5.63 -30.35 10.32
C ASP A 671 -4.16 -30.33 9.90
N ILE A 672 -3.68 -29.16 9.45
CA ILE A 672 -2.26 -28.87 9.25
C ILE A 672 -1.86 -27.76 10.23
N LEU A 673 -1.16 -28.13 11.29
CA LEU A 673 -0.75 -27.22 12.37
C LEU A 673 0.77 -26.98 12.33
N LYS A 674 1.17 -25.72 12.23
CA LYS A 674 2.59 -25.30 12.19
C LYS A 674 2.85 -24.27 13.29
N ALA A 675 3.52 -24.68 14.37
CA ALA A 675 3.74 -23.84 15.55
C ALA A 675 4.88 -22.81 15.42
N GLY A 676 5.64 -22.83 14.32
CA GLY A 676 6.64 -21.80 14.05
C GLY A 676 7.90 -21.97 14.91
N GLY A 677 8.07 -21.16 15.94
CA GLY A 677 9.11 -21.40 16.94
C GLY A 677 8.76 -20.72 18.25
N GLY A 678 9.37 -21.15 19.34
CA GLY A 678 8.82 -20.95 20.68
C GLY A 678 8.84 -22.26 21.43
N ASP A 679 8.43 -22.24 22.70
CA ASP A 679 8.06 -23.49 23.38
C ASP A 679 6.54 -23.63 23.30
N ASP A 680 6.06 -24.38 22.29
CA ASP A 680 4.65 -24.38 21.90
C ASP A 680 3.86 -25.55 22.49
N THR A 681 2.54 -25.39 22.58
CA THR A 681 1.63 -26.49 22.90
C THR A 681 0.59 -26.62 21.81
N VAL A 682 0.67 -27.67 20.99
CA VAL A 682 -0.30 -27.91 19.93
C VAL A 682 -1.04 -29.22 20.11
N ASN A 683 -2.35 -29.17 19.85
CA ASN A 683 -3.24 -30.33 19.87
C ASN A 683 -3.92 -30.38 18.49
N GLY A 684 -3.84 -31.52 17.81
CA GLY A 684 -4.58 -31.81 16.57
C GLY A 684 -6.06 -31.93 16.89
N GLY A 685 -6.44 -33.06 17.48
CA GLY A 685 -7.78 -33.28 18.00
C GLY A 685 -8.37 -34.53 17.37
N SER A 686 -9.55 -34.45 16.75
CA SER A 686 -10.12 -35.60 16.04
C SER A 686 -9.83 -35.50 14.55
N GLY A 687 -9.30 -36.54 13.92
CA GLY A 687 -8.97 -36.57 12.50
C GLY A 687 -7.53 -36.99 12.27
N ALA A 688 -7.10 -37.05 11.02
CA ALA A 688 -5.72 -37.41 10.68
C ALA A 688 -4.89 -36.14 10.51
N ASP A 689 -4.24 -35.70 11.59
CA ASP A 689 -3.60 -34.39 11.67
C ASP A 689 -2.12 -34.41 11.25
N GLN A 690 -1.66 -33.31 10.68
CA GLN A 690 -0.26 -33.03 10.44
C GLN A 690 0.23 -31.89 11.34
N ILE A 691 1.11 -32.22 12.27
CA ILE A 691 1.62 -31.29 13.28
C ILE A 691 3.12 -31.09 13.11
N ILE A 692 3.55 -29.83 13.05
CA ILE A 692 4.96 -29.42 13.01
C ILE A 692 5.22 -28.43 14.15
N GLY A 693 6.04 -28.84 15.13
CA GLY A 693 6.43 -28.02 16.29
C GLY A 693 7.29 -26.84 15.88
N GLY A 694 8.50 -27.10 15.36
CA GLY A 694 9.32 -26.03 14.78
C GLY A 694 10.65 -25.84 15.50
N ARG A 695 10.86 -24.71 16.16
CA ARG A 695 12.07 -24.49 16.97
C ARG A 695 11.68 -24.23 18.41
N GLY A 696 12.29 -24.95 19.34
CA GLY A 696 12.08 -24.77 20.78
C GLY A 696 11.57 -26.06 21.38
N ASN A 697 11.06 -26.05 22.62
CA ASN A 697 10.69 -27.28 23.30
C ASN A 697 9.18 -27.45 23.28
N ASP A 698 8.71 -28.24 22.32
CA ASP A 698 7.30 -28.28 21.97
C ASP A 698 6.57 -29.45 22.63
N LEU A 699 5.27 -29.27 22.90
CA LEU A 699 4.34 -30.32 23.27
C LEU A 699 3.33 -30.52 22.15
N LEU A 700 3.45 -31.63 21.43
CA LEU A 700 2.62 -31.99 20.29
C LEU A 700 1.70 -33.16 20.66
N ARG A 701 0.40 -33.02 20.41
CA ARG A 701 -0.62 -34.06 20.66
C ARG A 701 -1.46 -34.30 19.42
N GLY A 702 -1.46 -35.52 18.89
CA GLY A 702 -2.36 -35.94 17.80
C GLY A 702 -3.80 -36.09 18.28
N ASN A 703 -3.98 -36.90 19.33
CA ASN A 703 -5.25 -37.34 19.91
C ASN A 703 -5.94 -38.46 19.10
N ASP A 704 -7.07 -38.23 18.43
CA ASP A 704 -7.85 -39.29 17.78
C ASP A 704 -7.65 -39.28 16.26
N GLY A 705 -7.03 -40.31 15.70
CA GLY A 705 -6.85 -40.49 14.26
C GLY A 705 -5.43 -40.92 13.92
N ASN A 706 -5.09 -40.99 12.63
CA ASN A 706 -3.75 -41.41 12.22
C ASN A 706 -2.90 -40.18 11.95
N ASP A 707 -2.15 -39.76 12.95
CA ASP A 707 -1.51 -38.44 12.97
C ASP A 707 -0.05 -38.48 12.53
N THR A 708 0.45 -37.36 12.04
CA THR A 708 1.86 -37.15 11.72
C THR A 708 2.42 -35.98 12.51
N LEU A 709 3.31 -36.25 13.47
CA LEU A 709 3.92 -35.26 14.36
C LEU A 709 5.43 -35.11 14.08
N GLU A 710 5.90 -33.88 13.88
CA GLU A 710 7.30 -33.53 13.67
C GLU A 710 7.76 -32.47 14.69
N GLY A 711 8.67 -32.84 15.62
CA GLY A 711 9.19 -31.96 16.67
C GLY A 711 10.14 -30.88 16.14
N ARG A 712 11.06 -31.26 15.24
CA ARG A 712 12.12 -30.41 14.66
C ARG A 712 13.21 -30.09 15.73
N PRO A 713 14.02 -29.01 15.66
CA PRO A 713 15.00 -28.77 16.73
C PRO A 713 14.39 -28.35 18.05
N GLY A 714 14.64 -29.12 19.11
CA GLY A 714 13.93 -28.93 20.37
C GLY A 714 14.28 -29.89 21.49
N PHE A 715 13.53 -29.84 22.58
CA PHE A 715 13.36 -30.97 23.50
C PHE A 715 11.88 -31.29 23.54
N ASP A 716 11.44 -32.09 22.59
CA ASP A 716 10.02 -32.15 22.26
C ASP A 716 9.33 -33.32 22.95
N ILE A 717 8.04 -33.16 23.20
CA ILE A 717 7.14 -34.19 23.70
C ILE A 717 6.10 -34.44 22.61
N LEU A 718 6.18 -35.60 21.97
CA LEU A 718 5.24 -36.03 20.94
C LEU A 718 4.35 -37.14 21.52
N LEU A 719 3.04 -36.91 21.48
CA LEU A 719 2.01 -37.85 21.92
C LEU A 719 1.08 -38.13 20.73
N GLY A 720 1.11 -39.34 20.19
CA GLY A 720 0.26 -39.75 19.05
C GLY A 720 -1.20 -39.80 19.48
N GLY A 721 -1.57 -40.79 20.27
CA GLY A 721 -2.91 -40.92 20.85
C GLY A 721 -3.57 -42.22 20.42
N ASN A 722 -4.68 -42.14 19.69
CA ASN A 722 -5.47 -43.24 19.16
C ASN A 722 -5.31 -43.30 17.65
N GLY A 723 -4.75 -44.38 17.12
CA GLY A 723 -4.61 -44.55 15.67
C GLY A 723 -3.23 -45.11 15.35
N ASP A 724 -2.96 -45.29 14.06
CA ASP A 724 -1.62 -45.68 13.63
C ASP A 724 -0.83 -44.40 13.26
N ASP A 725 -0.03 -43.90 14.20
CA ASP A 725 0.61 -42.58 14.12
C ASP A 725 2.04 -42.61 13.59
N ILE A 726 2.53 -41.45 13.13
CA ILE A 726 3.93 -41.24 12.73
C ILE A 726 4.52 -40.08 13.54
N LEU A 727 5.49 -40.37 14.41
CA LEU A 727 6.15 -39.39 15.26
C LEU A 727 7.64 -39.28 14.89
N THR A 728 8.10 -38.05 14.64
CA THR A 728 9.51 -37.74 14.36
C THR A 728 10.00 -36.66 15.34
N GLY A 729 10.90 -37.02 16.25
CA GLY A 729 11.49 -36.09 17.24
C GLY A 729 12.30 -34.99 16.56
N GLY A 730 13.44 -35.37 15.95
CA GLY A 730 14.25 -34.45 15.17
C GLY A 730 15.61 -34.21 15.80
N ILE A 731 15.98 -32.95 16.05
CA ILE A 731 17.25 -32.64 16.70
C ILE A 731 16.96 -32.29 18.15
N GLY A 732 17.40 -33.13 19.07
CA GLY A 732 17.06 -32.90 20.47
C GLY A 732 17.05 -34.16 21.29
N ARG A 733 16.66 -33.99 22.55
CA ARG A 733 16.32 -35.09 23.45
C ARG A 733 14.82 -35.13 23.54
N ASP A 734 14.24 -35.98 22.74
CA ASP A 734 12.81 -35.98 22.51
C ASP A 734 12.15 -37.12 23.28
N ARG A 735 10.84 -36.97 23.50
CA ARG A 735 10.01 -37.93 24.22
C ARG A 735 8.83 -38.30 23.35
N LEU A 736 8.85 -39.51 22.82
CA LEU A 736 7.84 -40.01 21.90
C LEU A 736 6.99 -41.06 22.61
N ASN A 737 5.66 -40.92 22.53
CA ASN A 737 4.68 -41.90 22.98
C ASN A 737 3.65 -42.06 21.86
N GLY A 738 3.66 -43.21 21.18
CA GLY A 738 2.71 -43.50 20.11
C GLY A 738 1.29 -43.58 20.66
N GLY A 739 1.04 -44.54 21.54
CA GLY A 739 -0.23 -44.66 22.26
C GLY A 739 -0.94 -45.96 21.90
N ALA A 740 -2.19 -45.86 21.46
CA ALA A 740 -2.99 -46.99 21.05
C ALA A 740 -3.01 -47.09 19.52
N GLY A 741 -2.63 -48.26 18.99
CA GLY A 741 -2.48 -48.48 17.55
C GLY A 741 -1.03 -48.83 17.23
N ASN A 742 -0.70 -49.08 15.96
CA ASN A 742 0.63 -49.51 15.56
C ASN A 742 1.40 -48.30 15.00
N ASP A 743 2.19 -47.69 15.87
CA ASP A 743 2.80 -46.40 15.56
C ASP A 743 4.18 -46.54 14.92
N THR A 744 4.67 -45.47 14.28
CA THR A 744 6.03 -45.36 13.76
C THR A 744 6.75 -44.22 14.47
N LEU A 745 7.81 -44.55 15.21
CA LEU A 745 8.54 -43.62 16.06
C LEU A 745 9.99 -43.45 15.56
N THR A 746 10.36 -42.22 15.22
CA THR A 746 11.72 -41.82 14.81
C THR A 746 12.26 -40.82 15.83
N GLY A 747 13.30 -41.18 16.59
CA GLY A 747 13.89 -40.28 17.59
C GLY A 747 14.71 -39.17 16.94
N GLY A 748 15.50 -39.50 15.93
CA GLY A 748 16.40 -38.60 15.23
C GLY A 748 17.76 -38.51 15.91
N ALA A 749 18.19 -37.29 16.19
CA ALA A 749 19.50 -37.01 16.74
C ALA A 749 19.41 -36.35 18.11
N SER A 750 19.50 -37.11 19.19
CA SER A 750 20.50 -36.94 20.26
C SER A 750 20.34 -38.10 21.23
N ILE A 751 19.62 -37.93 22.33
CA ILE A 751 19.28 -39.00 23.27
C ILE A 751 17.78 -39.01 23.30
N ASP A 752 17.14 -40.06 22.85
CA ASP A 752 15.69 -40.05 22.69
C ASP A 752 15.02 -41.06 23.62
N ARG A 753 13.78 -40.77 23.99
CA ARG A 753 13.00 -41.59 24.93
C ARG A 753 11.72 -42.05 24.29
N PHE A 754 11.64 -43.34 24.03
CA PHE A 754 10.45 -44.02 23.52
C PHE A 754 9.64 -44.54 24.71
N ILE A 755 8.41 -44.08 24.87
CA ILE A 755 7.59 -44.31 26.06
C ILE A 755 6.45 -45.27 25.72
N PHE A 756 6.33 -46.34 26.49
CA PHE A 756 5.24 -47.30 26.39
C PHE A 756 4.43 -47.30 27.69
N ASN A 757 3.22 -46.76 27.62
CA ASN A 757 2.30 -46.69 28.74
C ASN A 757 0.84 -46.72 28.28
N THR A 758 -0.08 -46.95 29.23
CA THR A 758 -1.53 -46.83 29.08
C THR A 758 -2.01 -45.53 29.74
N ASN A 759 -1.27 -44.42 29.58
CA ASN A 759 -1.50 -43.20 30.35
C ASN A 759 -2.98 -42.78 30.33
N GLN A 760 -3.47 -42.39 31.51
CA GLN A 760 -4.85 -41.97 31.76
C GLN A 760 -5.23 -40.63 31.08
N GLU A 761 -4.32 -40.00 30.32
CA GLU A 761 -4.62 -38.74 29.62
C GLU A 761 -5.50 -38.92 28.38
N PHE A 762 -5.55 -40.12 27.77
CA PHE A 762 -6.29 -40.41 26.53
C PHE A 762 -7.37 -41.51 26.67
N GLU A 763 -7.73 -41.89 27.90
CA GLU A 763 -8.74 -42.94 28.21
C GLU A 763 -8.57 -44.31 27.50
N THR A 764 -7.37 -44.68 27.03
CA THR A 764 -7.18 -45.91 26.25
C THR A 764 -6.51 -47.05 27.03
N PRO A 765 -7.11 -48.26 27.04
CA PRO A 765 -6.64 -49.37 27.87
C PRO A 765 -5.60 -50.28 27.17
N THR A 766 -5.18 -49.97 25.94
CA THR A 766 -4.32 -50.84 25.12
C THR A 766 -3.17 -50.08 24.48
N ILE A 767 -1.98 -50.67 24.50
CA ILE A 767 -0.84 -50.31 23.63
C ILE A 767 -0.91 -51.19 22.37
N GLY A 768 -0.56 -50.66 21.20
CA GLY A 768 -0.40 -51.49 20.00
C GLY A 768 1.04 -51.97 19.81
N ILE A 769 1.40 -52.29 18.56
CA ILE A 769 2.73 -52.80 18.20
C ILE A 769 3.47 -51.72 17.44
N ASP A 770 4.31 -50.97 18.15
CA ASP A 770 4.97 -49.80 17.58
C ASP A 770 6.28 -50.15 16.89
N THR A 771 6.67 -49.36 15.91
CA THR A 771 7.90 -49.51 15.15
C THR A 771 8.85 -48.37 15.48
N ILE A 772 10.01 -48.68 16.07
CA ILE A 772 11.10 -47.72 16.27
C ILE A 772 12.07 -47.83 15.09
N THR A 773 12.28 -46.73 14.37
CA THR A 773 12.99 -46.77 13.09
C THR A 773 14.50 -46.55 13.18
N ASP A 774 14.99 -45.86 14.21
CA ASP A 774 16.37 -45.36 14.26
C ASP A 774 17.06 -45.46 15.63
N PHE A 775 16.58 -46.33 16.52
CA PHE A 775 17.08 -46.51 17.89
C PHE A 775 18.62 -46.61 18.00
N ASP A 776 19.27 -45.66 18.68
CA ASP A 776 20.71 -45.68 18.97
C ASP A 776 20.98 -46.29 20.35
N VAL A 777 21.51 -47.51 20.37
CA VAL A 777 21.82 -48.28 21.60
C VAL A 777 22.78 -47.59 22.58
N GLN A 778 23.56 -46.58 22.15
CA GLN A 778 24.46 -45.85 23.05
C GLN A 778 23.81 -44.63 23.70
N ARG A 779 22.68 -44.16 23.16
CA ARG A 779 22.09 -42.87 23.52
C ARG A 779 20.64 -43.01 23.97
N ASP A 780 19.86 -43.82 23.28
CA ASP A 780 18.40 -43.84 23.42
C ASP A 780 17.93 -44.81 24.52
N LEU A 781 16.69 -44.59 24.96
CA LEU A 781 16.10 -45.28 26.09
C LEU A 781 14.64 -45.66 25.83
N ILE A 782 14.31 -46.92 26.11
CA ILE A 782 12.93 -47.42 26.13
C ILE A 782 12.39 -47.28 27.56
N LEU A 783 11.31 -46.52 27.71
CA LEU A 783 10.64 -46.27 28.98
C LEU A 783 9.36 -47.10 29.11
N LEU A 784 9.31 -47.97 30.12
CA LEU A 784 8.16 -48.83 30.39
C LEU A 784 7.45 -48.39 31.67
N ASP A 785 6.14 -48.14 31.61
CA ASP A 785 5.35 -47.77 32.78
C ASP A 785 4.88 -49.00 33.59
N LYS A 786 5.09 -48.97 34.91
CA LYS A 786 4.73 -50.11 35.79
C LYS A 786 3.26 -50.47 35.79
N LYS A 787 2.36 -49.50 35.68
CA LYS A 787 0.91 -49.76 35.70
C LYS A 787 0.47 -50.48 34.43
N THR A 788 1.15 -50.18 33.32
CA THR A 788 0.94 -50.83 32.04
C THR A 788 1.44 -52.28 32.07
N PHE A 789 2.59 -52.50 32.70
CA PHE A 789 3.28 -53.79 32.76
C PHE A 789 3.29 -54.38 34.18
N THR A 790 2.11 -54.51 34.82
CA THR A 790 1.96 -54.86 36.25
C THR A 790 2.68 -56.10 36.77
N ALA A 791 3.09 -57.06 35.93
CA ALA A 791 3.90 -58.21 36.35
C ALA A 791 5.38 -57.88 36.62
N LEU A 792 5.87 -56.67 36.32
CA LEU A 792 7.25 -56.22 36.60
C LEU A 792 7.59 -56.11 38.12
N GLU A 793 6.68 -56.50 39.03
CA GLU A 793 6.83 -56.37 40.49
C GLU A 793 6.98 -57.70 41.28
N SER A 794 7.42 -58.82 40.69
CA SER A 794 7.51 -60.07 41.50
C SER A 794 8.67 -60.06 42.52
N ASP A 795 8.28 -60.02 43.80
CA ASP A 795 8.97 -60.28 45.08
C ASP A 795 10.11 -59.35 45.55
N ALA A 796 9.68 -58.42 46.43
CA ALA A 796 10.42 -57.81 47.55
C ALA A 796 11.21 -56.52 47.30
N GLY A 797 10.51 -55.38 47.14
CA GLY A 797 11.00 -54.07 47.60
C GLY A 797 12.29 -53.50 46.99
N GLU A 798 12.88 -54.21 46.04
CA GLU A 798 14.04 -53.86 45.23
C GLU A 798 13.50 -53.92 43.80
N GLY A 799 13.18 -52.78 43.19
CA GLY A 799 12.56 -52.74 41.86
C GLY A 799 13.36 -53.53 40.81
N PHE A 800 12.68 -53.93 39.72
CA PHE A 800 13.26 -54.51 38.50
C PHE A 800 14.76 -54.32 38.34
N SER A 801 15.50 -55.42 38.39
CA SER A 801 16.92 -55.45 38.06
C SER A 801 17.02 -55.85 36.60
N VAL A 802 17.34 -54.90 35.72
CA VAL A 802 17.38 -55.16 34.28
C VAL A 802 18.34 -56.29 33.89
N GLU A 803 19.28 -56.66 34.78
CA GLU A 803 20.20 -57.79 34.57
C GLU A 803 19.53 -59.18 34.64
N THR A 804 18.36 -59.35 35.27
CA THR A 804 17.69 -60.67 35.42
C THR A 804 16.38 -60.80 34.65
N ASP A 805 15.77 -59.66 34.29
CA ASP A 805 14.37 -59.60 33.83
C ASP A 805 14.25 -59.24 32.34
N PHE A 806 15.39 -59.24 31.62
CA PHE A 806 15.53 -59.06 30.18
C PHE A 806 16.23 -60.26 29.54
N ALA A 807 15.74 -60.73 28.39
CA ALA A 807 16.35 -61.84 27.65
C ALA A 807 16.41 -61.55 26.14
N ILE A 808 17.48 -62.03 25.49
CA ILE A 808 17.66 -61.98 24.03
C ILE A 808 17.46 -63.38 23.46
N VAL A 809 16.69 -63.49 22.38
CA VAL A 809 16.42 -64.73 21.64
C VAL A 809 16.66 -64.55 20.14
N GLU A 810 16.83 -65.64 19.41
CA GLU A 810 17.11 -65.63 17.94
C GLU A 810 15.91 -66.03 17.07
N SER A 811 14.75 -66.30 17.69
CA SER A 811 13.51 -66.66 16.98
C SER A 811 12.28 -66.39 17.84
N ASP A 812 11.15 -66.02 17.22
CA ASP A 812 9.89 -65.68 17.89
C ASP A 812 9.24 -66.85 18.63
N ASP A 813 9.71 -68.09 18.40
CA ASP A 813 9.25 -69.30 19.09
C ASP A 813 10.19 -69.75 20.23
N ALA A 814 11.29 -69.02 20.48
CA ALA A 814 12.28 -69.42 21.47
C ALA A 814 11.79 -69.18 22.91
N VAL A 815 12.04 -70.14 23.79
CA VAL A 815 11.71 -70.03 25.22
C VAL A 815 12.78 -69.22 25.94
N ALA A 816 12.38 -68.15 26.64
CA ALA A 816 13.26 -67.48 27.60
C ALA A 816 13.52 -68.40 28.80
N THR A 817 14.74 -68.88 28.96
CA THR A 817 15.09 -69.89 30.00
C THR A 817 15.25 -69.31 31.41
N ASN A 818 15.01 -68.01 31.62
CA ASN A 818 15.38 -67.29 32.84
C ASN A 818 14.21 -66.55 33.54
N GLY A 819 12.95 -66.72 33.11
CA GLY A 819 11.81 -66.04 33.73
C GLY A 819 11.72 -64.52 33.46
N ALA A 820 12.40 -64.04 32.41
CA ALA A 820 12.43 -62.64 32.01
C ALA A 820 11.05 -62.10 31.59
N PHE A 821 10.77 -60.85 31.94
CA PHE A 821 9.53 -60.16 31.62
C PHE A 821 9.57 -59.46 30.25
N ILE A 822 10.75 -59.01 29.81
CA ILE A 822 10.95 -58.41 28.49
C ILE A 822 11.87 -59.31 27.66
N VAL A 823 11.42 -59.66 26.45
CA VAL A 823 12.16 -60.53 25.52
C VAL A 823 12.39 -59.79 24.20
N TYR A 824 13.65 -59.69 23.77
CA TYR A 824 14.05 -59.12 22.49
C TYR A 824 14.47 -60.22 21.52
N ASN A 825 13.85 -60.29 20.34
CA ASN A 825 14.31 -61.14 19.26
C ASN A 825 15.32 -60.39 18.37
N SER A 826 16.59 -60.77 18.45
CA SER A 826 17.68 -60.14 17.67
C SER A 826 17.61 -60.41 16.16
N ALA A 827 16.83 -61.39 15.72
CA ALA A 827 16.65 -61.71 14.30
C ALA A 827 15.48 -60.98 13.64
N SER A 828 14.43 -60.63 14.40
CA SER A 828 13.24 -59.93 13.88
C SER A 828 13.10 -58.49 14.37
N GLY A 829 13.88 -58.08 15.38
CA GLY A 829 13.75 -56.79 16.05
C GLY A 829 12.57 -56.70 17.02
N ALA A 830 11.78 -57.77 17.19
CA ALA A 830 10.55 -57.74 17.97
C ALA A 830 10.80 -57.74 19.49
N LEU A 831 10.01 -56.95 20.21
CA LEU A 831 9.97 -56.86 21.67
C LEU A 831 8.65 -57.42 22.22
N PHE A 832 8.78 -58.36 23.15
CA PHE A 832 7.65 -59.04 23.79
C PHE A 832 7.65 -58.82 25.30
N TYR A 833 6.45 -58.70 25.88
CA TYR A 833 6.20 -58.75 27.31
C TYR A 833 5.65 -60.13 27.71
N ASN A 834 6.35 -60.84 28.61
CA ASN A 834 5.97 -62.15 29.12
C ASN A 834 5.55 -62.06 30.62
N PRO A 835 4.24 -62.01 30.95
CA PRO A 835 3.78 -61.76 32.31
C PRO A 835 3.98 -62.94 33.29
N ASN A 836 4.22 -64.16 32.79
CA ASN A 836 4.18 -65.38 33.61
C ASN A 836 5.56 -65.98 33.93
N GLY A 837 6.65 -65.47 33.33
CA GLY A 837 8.01 -66.02 33.48
C GLY A 837 8.11 -67.53 33.18
N SER A 838 7.13 -68.12 32.49
CA SER A 838 6.99 -69.58 32.38
C SER A 838 7.85 -70.14 31.26
N GLU A 839 8.50 -71.29 31.49
CA GLU A 839 9.34 -72.01 30.52
C GLU A 839 8.56 -72.63 29.34
N SER A 840 7.27 -72.34 29.17
CA SER A 840 6.43 -72.87 28.09
C SER A 840 6.18 -71.85 26.97
N GLY A 841 7.26 -71.42 26.29
CA GLY A 841 7.21 -70.62 25.06
C GLY A 841 6.72 -69.18 25.23
N LEU A 842 6.88 -68.39 24.17
CA LEU A 842 6.32 -67.04 24.03
C LEU A 842 4.77 -67.03 23.87
N GLY A 843 4.11 -68.18 24.06
CA GLY A 843 2.71 -68.43 23.68
C GLY A 843 1.63 -67.64 24.43
N ASP A 844 2.00 -66.88 25.47
CA ASP A 844 1.15 -65.91 26.17
C ASP A 844 1.77 -64.49 26.22
N GLY A 845 2.90 -64.26 25.55
CA GLY A 845 3.60 -62.97 25.55
C GLY A 845 3.01 -61.99 24.53
N ALA A 846 2.75 -60.76 24.95
CA ALA A 846 2.23 -59.71 24.06
C ALA A 846 3.40 -58.94 23.43
N GLN A 847 3.47 -58.92 22.10
CA GLN A 847 4.37 -58.03 21.39
C GLN A 847 3.91 -56.59 21.59
N PHE A 848 4.85 -55.67 21.82
CA PHE A 848 4.54 -54.25 21.98
C PHE A 848 5.40 -53.32 21.12
N ALA A 849 6.52 -53.82 20.56
CA ALA A 849 7.32 -53.02 19.65
C ALA A 849 8.15 -53.86 18.67
N VAL A 850 8.68 -53.21 17.63
CA VAL A 850 9.67 -53.71 16.67
C VAL A 850 10.74 -52.64 16.47
N LEU A 851 12.02 -53.04 16.52
CA LEU A 851 13.14 -52.19 16.12
C LEU A 851 13.54 -52.54 14.67
N ASN A 852 13.48 -51.55 13.77
CA ASN A 852 13.79 -51.75 12.34
C ASN A 852 15.27 -51.61 11.99
N ASN A 853 16.12 -51.24 12.94
CA ASN A 853 17.55 -51.31 12.81
C ASN A 853 18.07 -52.54 13.57
N ASP A 854 19.10 -53.25 13.07
CA ASP A 854 19.69 -54.45 13.69
C ASP A 854 20.39 -54.11 15.03
N ALA A 855 19.67 -53.54 15.99
CA ALA A 855 20.17 -53.01 17.24
C ALA A 855 20.51 -54.14 18.21
N SER A 856 21.70 -54.09 18.81
CA SER A 856 22.10 -55.00 19.88
C SER A 856 21.69 -54.42 21.22
N LEU A 857 20.42 -54.63 21.62
CA LEU A 857 19.91 -54.12 22.89
C LEU A 857 20.59 -54.77 24.11
N GLU A 858 20.88 -53.95 25.10
CA GLU A 858 21.34 -54.36 26.43
C GLU A 858 20.33 -53.93 27.50
N ALA A 859 20.47 -54.51 28.69
CA ALA A 859 19.64 -54.21 29.84
C ALA A 859 19.59 -52.70 30.19
N ASN A 860 20.69 -51.97 30.00
CA ASN A 860 20.74 -50.53 30.26
C ASN A 860 19.94 -49.66 29.27
N ASN A 861 19.43 -50.23 28.17
CA ASN A 861 18.56 -49.54 27.21
C ASN A 861 17.09 -49.46 27.66
N PHE A 862 16.75 -50.02 28.82
CA PHE A 862 15.41 -49.96 29.39
C PHE A 862 15.42 -49.24 30.74
N GLN A 863 14.40 -48.41 30.96
CA GLN A 863 14.11 -47.83 32.27
C GLN A 863 12.63 -47.97 32.58
N ILE A 864 12.35 -48.39 33.82
CA ILE A 864 10.98 -48.48 34.32
C ILE A 864 10.63 -47.22 35.10
N ARG A 865 9.42 -46.74 34.89
CA ARG A 865 8.88 -45.58 35.58
C ARG A 865 7.75 -45.93 36.55
#